data_AF-A0A9X4L0H8-F1
#
_entry.id   AF-A0A9X4L0H8-F1
#
_cell.length_a   1.000
_cell.length_b   1.000
_cell.length_c   1.000
_cell.angle_alpha   90.00
_cell.angle_beta   90.00
_cell.angle_gamma   90.00
#
_symmetry.space_group_name_H-M   'P 1'
#
loop_
_entity.id
_entity.type
_entity.pdbx_description
1 polymer ?
#
loop_
_entity_poly.entity_id
_entity_poly.type
_entity_poly.pdbx_seq_one_letter_code
_entity_poly.pdbx_strand_id
1 'polypeptide(L)'
;MSSQWDVVETQGLLELRGAADRAGLLLHADGAVEYGNAAAAAQGRWVFERVPGDVVYEAENAFMGGGVAAHQELPGYAGTGYASGWGAGAVSAATGADGTNGAAGPDEAHAKLAFTVNAQAAGEYDAVVRYANQGTSVPSTLAVAVNGLSAATLSLPPTGAGWSTAAMRLTLRQGLNTIALRPAEGAAAQAAALAVDSLTLKYSVAPAYRGATTPYATYEAEDAETNGELLRASRAYYDPASEASGRRAVKLSETGDYVSFTLARPANSIVLRYAIPDSADGAGLTETLGLYVNGQFRQKLTLTSKYAWEYGSYPWSNDPTQGSGHRFFDETHALIGDVPAGAKITLKKDAESTSPFYTIDLADFEQATAPLPMPEGFLSVDDYGAASDDGSDDTAAFKRTMEAAKAEGKGVWFPAGEYELRDGLLDLDRIQIRGAGMWHTQLTGAKFVGKGDDIGVYDLLIDGDINVRDDEAITNAFHGGFGPGSVLHNVWIEHTKAGLWLTKVKDGEEYTHGLHMVGLRMRNLMADGINFSVGTTDSMLEQSDVRYPGDDGIAMWSTDGRSSINNTARFNTVSLPWLANNIAVFGGTDNRIQDNLAMDTITNGSGITVSTRFNPLPFAGTTVVERNTLIRTGSYDTGLQTNLGAFWLFADTKNMTGDIVVRDNTALDSTFAGVVINGTQAISGGRLLLQNLVLDGAGTAGVQVAQTVTGAAEVDNVIVRGAKIADVANASAGFALREVNEGFASAAKPFAATAEGGSPNGFALTAGATLAIKVTDAAGKDVTAQSTFATEQASIAAADAAGVLRGIATGETRLRIAYGGAERTYMVKVAAAQAVNPPVDTGGGNAGSAGSAIDAAASANDAKLKASAGDAIAVNASADGTAPFTAQALLTAAAGRPNAVLTIANGGATYRFPLSLAAKLIKDRGYDQDPKALWIFEIKPLEDSALPPIREAAARQKLDLVAAPVEFAVALRSGAKIETIADFGGVYVDRTIRTPDRLDEASVTAVVYRQGEAGMGSFVYVPALFRAGEDGGTIVTIRSPGNSVYAVVSHVATFADLSNHWAKQEIERLASKLIVKGIGGDAFGPARSITRAEFAALLVRGLGLRDPGGDTGFKDVEGSAWYAAEVRTAAAYGLVRGFGDGSFRPQATVTREEIAVMAAQALKLAGAPASADGEAKSAAAFADAADVHAWSADAVRAASSLGIVKGLPDGRFAPRASATRAEAAAMLSRTLQAAGLSNAAD
;
A
#
# COMPACT_ATOMS: atom_id res chain seq x y z
N MET A 1 8.68 1.66 23.15
CA MET A 1 8.37 2.76 22.21
C MET A 1 9.27 2.58 21.00
N SER A 2 8.87 1.74 20.04
CA SER A 2 9.58 1.61 18.76
C SER A 2 9.20 2.81 17.90
N SER A 3 10.20 3.54 17.42
CA SER A 3 10.02 4.74 16.60
C SER A 3 9.42 4.35 15.25
N GLN A 4 8.12 4.62 15.07
CA GLN A 4 7.56 4.80 13.73
C GLN A 4 8.22 6.04 13.12
N TRP A 5 8.48 5.99 11.82
CA TRP A 5 9.06 7.10 11.07
C TRP A 5 7.99 7.68 10.16
N ASP A 6 7.90 9.00 10.12
CA ASP A 6 7.08 9.74 9.19
C ASP A 6 7.97 10.33 8.10
N VAL A 7 7.51 10.30 6.86
CA VAL A 7 8.12 11.03 5.76
C VAL A 7 7.32 12.32 5.58
N VAL A 8 7.96 13.47 5.79
CA VAL A 8 7.33 14.79 5.71
C VAL A 8 7.99 15.58 4.59
N GLU A 9 7.22 16.23 3.72
CA GLU A 9 7.78 17.15 2.73
C GLU A 9 8.16 18.48 3.40
N THR A 10 9.34 19.00 3.10
CA THR A 10 9.90 20.24 3.67
C THR A 10 10.78 20.88 2.60
N GLN A 11 10.39 22.07 2.11
CA GLN A 11 11.11 22.80 1.05
C GLN A 11 11.29 21.96 -0.25
N GLY A 12 10.24 21.27 -0.69
CA GLY A 12 10.28 20.37 -1.85
C GLY A 12 11.17 19.11 -1.69
N LEU A 13 11.56 18.79 -0.46
CA LEU A 13 12.38 17.62 -0.08
C LEU A 13 11.62 16.73 0.89
N LEU A 14 11.87 15.43 0.90
CA LEU A 14 11.24 14.50 1.85
C LEU A 14 12.17 14.24 3.03
N GLU A 15 11.74 14.59 4.23
CA GLU A 15 12.45 14.39 5.49
C GLU A 15 11.88 13.18 6.24
N LEU A 16 12.75 12.28 6.70
CA LEU A 16 12.36 11.16 7.56
C LEU A 16 12.48 11.58 9.04
N ARG A 17 11.35 11.70 9.73
CA ARG A 17 11.27 12.11 11.13
C ARG A 17 10.78 10.98 12.01
N GLY A 18 11.25 10.91 13.27
CA GLY A 18 10.62 10.04 14.25
C GLY A 18 9.21 10.55 14.55
N ALA A 19 8.20 9.70 14.40
CA ALA A 19 6.81 10.09 14.61
C ALA A 19 6.54 10.55 16.08
N ALA A 20 7.34 10.05 17.04
CA ALA A 20 7.24 10.41 18.45
C ALA A 20 8.33 11.39 18.96
N ASP A 21 9.38 11.64 18.17
CA ASP A 21 10.51 12.52 18.55
C ASP A 21 10.99 13.28 17.30
N ARG A 22 11.04 14.62 17.38
CA ARG A 22 11.49 15.50 16.28
C ARG A 22 12.98 15.32 15.92
N ALA A 23 13.69 14.41 16.59
CA ALA A 23 15.02 13.99 16.17
C ALA A 23 14.97 13.24 14.83
N GLY A 24 15.77 13.71 13.88
CA GLY A 24 15.92 13.12 12.54
C GLY A 24 17.06 12.11 12.45
N LEU A 25 17.05 11.32 11.38
CA LEU A 25 18.17 10.48 10.97
C LEU A 25 19.08 11.24 10.02
N LEU A 26 20.35 11.40 10.39
CA LEU A 26 21.40 11.88 9.49
C LEU A 26 22.12 10.67 8.89
N LEU A 27 22.01 10.46 7.59
CA LEU A 27 22.93 9.60 6.86
C LEU A 27 24.11 10.46 6.37
N HIS A 28 25.31 10.13 6.81
CA HIS A 28 26.54 10.75 6.37
C HIS A 28 26.95 10.20 5.00
N ALA A 29 27.76 10.96 4.25
CA ALA A 29 28.25 10.55 2.93
C ALA A 29 29.11 9.27 2.96
N ASP A 30 29.58 8.87 4.14
CA ASP A 30 30.31 7.62 4.39
C ASP A 30 29.38 6.45 4.80
N GLY A 31 28.06 6.67 4.80
CA GLY A 31 27.05 5.69 5.16
C GLY A 31 26.83 5.53 6.68
N ALA A 32 27.45 6.35 7.52
CA ALA A 32 27.13 6.38 8.94
C ALA A 32 25.73 6.97 9.17
N VAL A 33 25.02 6.45 10.17
CA VAL A 33 23.68 6.90 10.52
C VAL A 33 23.72 7.42 11.95
N GLU A 34 23.47 8.71 12.15
CA GLU A 34 23.40 9.33 13.47
C GLU A 34 21.99 9.80 13.81
N TYR A 35 21.62 9.64 15.07
CA TYR A 35 20.39 10.18 15.66
C TYR A 35 20.73 11.46 16.41
N GLY A 36 20.23 12.61 15.94
CA GLY A 36 20.65 13.92 16.44
C GLY A 36 19.47 14.85 16.77
N ASN A 37 19.69 15.78 17.70
CA ASN A 37 18.70 16.82 18.03
C ASN A 37 18.43 17.74 16.82
N ALA A 38 17.31 18.46 16.86
CA ALA A 38 16.77 19.32 15.81
C ALA A 38 17.76 20.25 15.06
N ALA A 39 18.89 20.65 15.67
CA ALA A 39 19.90 21.48 15.01
C ALA A 39 20.74 20.72 13.97
N ALA A 40 20.91 19.40 14.11
CA ALA A 40 21.67 18.57 13.17
C ALA A 40 20.81 18.10 11.99
N ALA A 41 19.51 17.89 12.19
CA ALA A 41 18.55 17.51 11.14
C ALA A 41 18.46 18.54 9.99
N ALA A 42 18.75 19.82 10.27
CA ALA A 42 18.81 20.87 9.26
C ALA A 42 19.83 20.60 8.12
N GLN A 43 20.81 19.71 8.33
CA GLN A 43 21.87 19.38 7.37
C GLN A 43 21.66 18.05 6.63
N GLY A 44 20.69 17.22 7.05
CA GLY A 44 20.43 15.88 6.51
C GLY A 44 19.15 15.81 5.70
N ARG A 45 18.99 16.65 4.68
CA ARG A 45 17.82 16.60 3.79
C ARG A 45 18.07 15.61 2.66
N TRP A 46 17.15 14.67 2.48
CA TRP A 46 17.21 13.65 1.42
C TRP A 46 16.27 14.03 0.28
N VAL A 47 16.75 13.88 -0.95
CA VAL A 47 15.86 13.89 -2.12
C VAL A 47 15.50 12.43 -2.38
N PHE A 48 14.26 12.04 -2.07
CA PHE A 48 13.72 10.78 -2.57
C PHE A 48 13.12 11.04 -3.95
N GLU A 49 13.80 10.60 -4.99
CA GLU A 49 13.27 10.63 -6.35
C GLU A 49 12.60 9.29 -6.66
N ARG A 50 11.37 9.34 -7.19
CA ARG A 50 10.74 8.13 -7.71
C ARG A 50 11.51 7.68 -8.94
N VAL A 51 12.05 6.47 -8.89
CA VAL A 51 12.78 5.89 -10.00
C VAL A 51 11.78 5.32 -11.02
N PRO A 52 11.96 5.60 -12.32
CA PRO A 52 11.10 5.03 -13.36
C PRO A 52 11.16 3.50 -13.38
N GLY A 53 10.00 2.88 -13.53
CA GLY A 53 9.85 1.43 -13.62
C GLY A 53 8.52 1.06 -14.26
N ASP A 54 8.23 -0.24 -14.29
CA ASP A 54 6.92 -0.71 -14.73
C ASP A 54 5.90 -0.46 -13.62
N VAL A 55 4.90 0.37 -13.90
CA VAL A 55 3.84 0.71 -12.94
C VAL A 55 2.56 -0.01 -13.35
N VAL A 56 2.03 -0.83 -12.46
CA VAL A 56 0.76 -1.55 -12.65
C VAL A 56 -0.36 -0.75 -12.00
N TYR A 57 -1.39 -0.48 -12.79
CA TYR A 57 -2.63 0.15 -12.36
C TYR A 57 -3.74 -0.90 -12.42
N GLU A 58 -4.25 -1.29 -11.26
CA GLU A 58 -5.28 -2.32 -11.13
C GLU A 58 -6.67 -1.76 -11.52
N ALA A 59 -7.46 -2.54 -12.27
CA ALA A 59 -8.71 -2.09 -12.89
C ALA A 59 -9.85 -1.90 -11.90
N GLU A 60 -9.90 -2.68 -10.82
CA GLU A 60 -10.84 -2.50 -9.72
C GLU A 60 -10.61 -1.18 -8.96
N ASN A 61 -9.43 -0.58 -9.13
CA ASN A 61 -9.10 0.74 -8.65
C ASN A 61 -9.22 1.81 -9.73
N ALA A 62 -9.68 1.52 -10.95
CA ALA A 62 -9.87 2.55 -11.98
C ALA A 62 -11.27 3.19 -11.87
N PHE A 63 -11.46 4.35 -12.52
CA PHE A 63 -12.81 4.89 -12.70
C PHE A 63 -13.61 3.95 -13.61
N MET A 64 -14.84 3.63 -13.24
CA MET A 64 -15.74 2.78 -14.02
C MET A 64 -17.08 3.48 -14.22
N GLY A 65 -17.63 3.38 -15.44
CA GLY A 65 -18.92 3.95 -15.81
C GLY A 65 -19.64 3.11 -16.87
N GLY A 66 -20.92 3.40 -17.08
CA GLY A 66 -21.75 2.76 -18.12
C GLY A 66 -21.89 1.24 -17.99
N GLY A 67 -22.02 0.75 -16.74
CA GLY A 67 -22.19 -0.68 -16.44
C GLY A 67 -20.91 -1.48 -16.21
N VAL A 68 -19.73 -0.88 -16.44
CA VAL A 68 -18.46 -1.49 -16.02
C VAL A 68 -18.40 -1.50 -14.49
N ALA A 69 -18.03 -2.64 -13.90
CA ALA A 69 -17.91 -2.81 -12.46
C ALA A 69 -16.74 -3.73 -12.10
N ALA A 70 -16.26 -3.60 -10.86
CA ALA A 70 -15.25 -4.49 -10.30
C ALA A 70 -15.88 -5.81 -9.83
N HIS A 71 -15.20 -6.91 -10.11
CA HIS A 71 -15.56 -8.25 -9.68
C HIS A 71 -14.32 -8.98 -9.14
N GLN A 72 -14.54 -9.99 -8.29
CA GLN A 72 -13.46 -10.74 -7.65
C GLN A 72 -13.45 -12.23 -8.04
N GLU A 73 -14.47 -12.69 -8.77
CA GLU A 73 -14.68 -14.11 -9.06
C GLU A 73 -14.76 -14.36 -10.56
N LEU A 74 -13.62 -14.78 -11.14
CA LEU A 74 -13.56 -15.36 -12.48
C LEU A 74 -12.79 -16.68 -12.40
N PRO A 75 -13.25 -17.77 -13.05
CA PRO A 75 -12.50 -19.02 -13.09
C PRO A 75 -11.04 -18.79 -13.56
N GLY A 76 -10.06 -19.18 -12.74
CA GLY A 76 -8.64 -19.00 -13.02
C GLY A 76 -8.07 -17.60 -12.70
N TYR A 77 -8.85 -16.72 -12.06
CA TYR A 77 -8.39 -15.43 -11.54
C TYR A 77 -7.87 -15.55 -10.11
N ALA A 78 -6.71 -14.93 -9.81
CA ALA A 78 -6.04 -14.98 -8.51
C ALA A 78 -5.63 -13.60 -7.97
N GLY A 79 -6.07 -12.51 -8.63
CA GLY A 79 -5.81 -11.14 -8.20
C GLY A 79 -6.89 -10.59 -7.27
N THR A 80 -6.81 -9.30 -6.96
CA THR A 80 -7.71 -8.60 -6.00
C THR A 80 -9.05 -8.15 -6.61
N GLY A 81 -9.10 -7.99 -7.93
CA GLY A 81 -10.32 -7.70 -8.68
C GLY A 81 -10.06 -7.37 -10.16
N TYR A 82 -11.09 -7.43 -10.98
CA TYR A 82 -11.01 -7.04 -12.39
C TYR A 82 -12.27 -6.29 -12.80
N ALA A 83 -12.17 -5.47 -13.84
CA ALA A 83 -13.29 -4.75 -14.44
C ALA A 83 -13.95 -5.58 -15.55
N SER A 84 -15.27 -5.74 -15.49
CA SER A 84 -16.08 -6.32 -16.57
C SER A 84 -17.45 -5.65 -16.65
N GLY A 85 -18.37 -6.13 -17.50
CA GLY A 85 -19.71 -5.55 -17.63
C GLY A 85 -19.89 -4.59 -18.80
N TRP A 86 -19.06 -4.68 -19.83
CA TRP A 86 -19.03 -3.77 -20.99
C TRP A 86 -20.24 -3.85 -21.96
N GLY A 87 -21.24 -4.69 -21.70
CA GLY A 87 -22.35 -4.97 -22.62
C GLY A 87 -23.73 -4.76 -22.00
N ALA A 88 -24.78 -5.02 -22.79
CA ALA A 88 -26.20 -4.91 -22.46
C ALA A 88 -26.63 -5.65 -21.18
N GLY A 89 -26.41 -5.03 -20.03
CA GLY A 89 -26.90 -5.47 -18.73
C GLY A 89 -27.40 -4.26 -17.96
N ALA A 90 -28.53 -4.40 -17.27
CA ALA A 90 -28.99 -3.35 -16.37
C ALA A 90 -27.89 -3.10 -15.33
N VAL A 91 -27.41 -1.86 -15.23
CA VAL A 91 -26.73 -1.39 -14.01
C VAL A 91 -27.70 -1.70 -12.88
N SER A 92 -27.31 -2.55 -11.92
CA SER A 92 -28.12 -2.68 -10.72
C SER A 92 -28.03 -1.33 -10.03
N ALA A 93 -29.06 -0.51 -10.17
CA ALA A 93 -29.12 0.73 -9.43
C ALA A 93 -29.04 0.38 -7.95
N ALA A 94 -27.99 0.86 -7.29
CA ALA A 94 -27.94 0.82 -5.86
C ALA A 94 -29.18 1.56 -5.34
N THR A 95 -29.97 0.88 -4.52
CA THR A 95 -31.16 1.48 -3.92
C THR A 95 -30.72 2.30 -2.72
N GLY A 96 -30.93 3.62 -2.80
CA GLY A 96 -30.69 4.54 -1.70
C GLY A 96 -31.55 4.21 -0.47
N ALA A 97 -31.21 4.80 0.67
CA ALA A 97 -31.94 4.62 1.93
C ALA A 97 -33.42 5.08 1.87
N ASP A 98 -33.77 5.88 0.86
CA ASP A 98 -35.13 6.37 0.54
C ASP A 98 -35.93 5.43 -0.37
N GLY A 99 -35.36 4.30 -0.80
CA GLY A 99 -35.98 3.41 -1.78
C GLY A 99 -35.92 3.92 -3.22
N THR A 100 -35.26 5.06 -3.48
CA THR A 100 -34.97 5.51 -4.84
C THR A 100 -33.78 4.72 -5.38
N ASN A 101 -33.92 4.27 -6.61
CA ASN A 101 -32.82 3.65 -7.33
C ASN A 101 -31.92 4.77 -7.88
N GLY A 102 -30.60 4.59 -7.84
CA GLY A 102 -29.68 5.31 -8.74
C GLY A 102 -30.17 5.22 -10.20
N ALA A 103 -29.67 6.07 -11.10
CA ALA A 103 -30.10 6.03 -12.51
C ALA A 103 -29.98 4.61 -13.07
N ALA A 104 -31.12 3.94 -13.28
CA ALA A 104 -31.19 2.56 -13.74
C ALA A 104 -31.50 2.54 -15.24
N GLY A 105 -30.55 2.06 -16.05
CA GLY A 105 -30.76 1.83 -17.47
C GLY A 105 -29.54 1.16 -18.12
N PRO A 106 -29.72 0.43 -19.23
CA PRO A 106 -28.57 0.01 -20.04
C PRO A 106 -27.94 1.26 -20.65
N ASP A 107 -26.76 1.63 -20.16
CA ASP A 107 -25.97 2.74 -20.70
C ASP A 107 -24.68 2.25 -21.36
N GLU A 108 -24.85 1.33 -22.31
CA GLU A 108 -23.75 0.74 -23.08
C GLU A 108 -22.95 1.79 -23.87
N ALA A 109 -23.57 2.94 -24.18
CA ALA A 109 -22.91 4.03 -24.91
C ALA A 109 -21.74 4.63 -24.12
N HIS A 110 -21.83 4.61 -22.78
CA HIS A 110 -20.82 5.21 -21.90
C HIS A 110 -20.04 4.17 -21.08
N ALA A 111 -20.07 2.89 -21.46
CA ALA A 111 -19.25 1.84 -20.86
C ALA A 111 -17.76 2.24 -20.91
N LYS A 112 -17.15 2.47 -19.75
CA LYS A 112 -15.84 3.10 -19.64
C LYS A 112 -15.04 2.57 -18.46
N LEU A 113 -13.76 2.34 -18.68
CA LEU A 113 -12.75 2.11 -17.65
C LEU A 113 -11.63 3.13 -17.84
N ALA A 114 -11.40 4.02 -16.88
CA ALA A 114 -10.37 5.04 -16.99
C ALA A 114 -9.32 4.95 -15.89
N PHE A 115 -8.08 4.72 -16.30
CA PHE A 115 -6.91 4.71 -15.44
C PHE A 115 -6.32 6.10 -15.34
N THR A 116 -6.04 6.54 -14.10
CA THR A 116 -5.27 7.76 -13.85
C THR A 116 -3.81 7.39 -13.65
N VAL A 117 -2.96 7.79 -14.59
CA VAL A 117 -1.55 7.41 -14.66
C VAL A 117 -0.65 8.63 -14.52
N ASN A 118 0.61 8.43 -14.13
CA ASN A 118 1.57 9.51 -13.94
C ASN A 118 2.83 9.24 -14.75
N ALA A 119 3.18 10.15 -15.66
CA ALA A 119 4.33 10.06 -16.55
C ALA A 119 5.45 11.00 -16.06
N GLN A 120 6.70 10.52 -16.02
CA GLN A 120 7.82 11.31 -15.52
C GLN A 120 8.14 12.49 -16.45
N ALA A 121 8.01 12.27 -17.75
CA ALA A 121 8.27 13.25 -18.81
C ALA A 121 7.24 13.09 -19.93
N ALA A 122 7.03 14.14 -20.72
CA ALA A 122 6.22 14.04 -21.93
C ALA A 122 6.90 13.15 -22.98
N GLY A 123 6.15 12.27 -23.65
CA GLY A 123 6.69 11.40 -24.68
C GLY A 123 5.88 10.14 -24.92
N GLU A 124 6.49 9.20 -25.65
CA GLU A 124 5.90 7.90 -25.99
C GLU A 124 6.15 6.85 -24.90
N TYR A 125 5.09 6.22 -24.41
CA TYR A 125 5.15 5.15 -23.43
C TYR A 125 4.57 3.86 -23.99
N ASP A 126 5.21 2.73 -23.69
CA ASP A 126 4.64 1.42 -23.93
C ASP A 126 3.68 1.06 -22.79
N ALA A 127 2.47 0.66 -23.15
CA ALA A 127 1.41 0.30 -22.21
C ALA A 127 0.91 -1.12 -22.51
N VAL A 128 0.63 -1.90 -21.46
CA VAL A 128 0.21 -3.30 -21.57
C VAL A 128 -1.06 -3.51 -20.76
N VAL A 129 -2.15 -3.87 -21.42
CA VAL A 129 -3.41 -4.24 -20.75
C VAL A 129 -3.44 -5.74 -20.51
N ARG A 130 -3.67 -6.18 -19.28
CA ARG A 130 -3.96 -7.58 -18.94
C ARG A 130 -5.47 -7.80 -18.99
N TYR A 131 -5.91 -8.77 -19.79
CA TYR A 131 -7.32 -8.99 -20.08
C TYR A 131 -7.67 -10.47 -20.25
N ALA A 132 -8.94 -10.81 -20.08
CA ALA A 132 -9.54 -12.07 -20.52
C ALA A 132 -10.71 -11.77 -21.46
N ASN A 133 -10.78 -12.47 -22.59
CA ASN A 133 -11.88 -12.38 -23.54
C ASN A 133 -12.50 -13.77 -23.72
N GLN A 134 -13.65 -13.98 -23.09
CA GLN A 134 -14.38 -15.26 -23.11
C GLN A 134 -15.25 -15.44 -24.36
N GLY A 135 -15.19 -14.52 -25.32
CA GLY A 135 -15.89 -14.64 -26.61
C GLY A 135 -15.37 -15.81 -27.45
N THR A 136 -16.18 -16.30 -28.39
CA THR A 136 -15.94 -17.60 -29.05
C THR A 136 -15.32 -17.55 -30.45
N SER A 137 -15.20 -16.39 -31.11
CA SER A 137 -14.67 -16.35 -32.49
C SER A 137 -14.16 -15.01 -33.04
N VAL A 138 -14.40 -13.86 -32.41
CA VAL A 138 -14.02 -12.53 -32.93
C VAL A 138 -13.27 -11.73 -31.85
N PRO A 139 -12.17 -11.03 -32.19
CA PRO A 139 -11.53 -10.10 -31.25
C PRO A 139 -12.50 -9.02 -30.77
N SER A 140 -12.50 -8.75 -29.48
CA SER A 140 -13.15 -7.56 -28.94
C SER A 140 -12.27 -6.36 -29.23
N THR A 141 -12.86 -5.21 -29.53
CA THR A 141 -12.09 -4.01 -29.88
C THR A 141 -12.47 -2.88 -28.94
N LEU A 142 -11.46 -2.30 -28.27
CA LEU A 142 -11.63 -1.12 -27.43
C LEU A 142 -11.04 0.11 -28.12
N ALA A 143 -11.76 1.22 -28.10
CA ALA A 143 -11.17 2.53 -28.35
C ALA A 143 -10.43 3.00 -27.11
N VAL A 144 -9.25 3.59 -27.31
CA VAL A 144 -8.39 4.15 -26.27
C VAL A 144 -8.33 5.66 -26.43
N ALA A 145 -8.68 6.37 -25.36
CA ALA A 145 -8.53 7.82 -25.29
C ALA A 145 -7.48 8.19 -24.24
N VAL A 146 -6.60 9.13 -24.58
CA VAL A 146 -5.65 9.74 -23.64
C VAL A 146 -6.12 11.17 -23.37
N ASN A 147 -6.33 11.52 -22.10
CA ASN A 147 -6.78 12.84 -21.67
C ASN A 147 -8.06 13.30 -22.40
N GLY A 148 -8.96 12.37 -22.71
CA GLY A 148 -10.20 12.64 -23.45
C GLY A 148 -10.06 12.70 -24.98
N LEU A 149 -8.84 12.62 -25.52
CA LEU A 149 -8.58 12.63 -26.97
C LEU A 149 -8.38 11.21 -27.50
N SER A 150 -8.89 10.93 -28.69
CA SER A 150 -8.67 9.63 -29.36
C SER A 150 -7.17 9.38 -29.56
N ALA A 151 -6.67 8.23 -29.12
CA ALA A 151 -5.26 7.90 -29.15
C ALA A 151 -4.95 6.61 -29.91
N ALA A 152 -5.72 5.55 -29.67
CA ALA A 152 -5.50 4.25 -30.30
C ALA A 152 -6.77 3.39 -30.35
N THR A 153 -6.69 2.28 -31.08
CA THR A 153 -7.67 1.19 -31.05
C THR A 153 -6.95 -0.09 -30.66
N LEU A 154 -7.46 -0.79 -29.65
CA LEU A 154 -6.88 -2.01 -29.11
C LEU A 154 -7.71 -3.23 -29.51
N SER A 155 -7.12 -4.13 -30.29
CA SER A 155 -7.75 -5.42 -30.63
C SER A 155 -7.36 -6.48 -29.60
N LEU A 156 -8.36 -7.16 -29.04
CA LEU A 156 -8.25 -8.11 -27.95
C LEU A 156 -8.78 -9.49 -28.40
N PRO A 157 -7.92 -10.36 -28.97
CA PRO A 157 -8.30 -11.69 -29.39
C PRO A 157 -8.91 -12.55 -28.26
N PRO A 158 -9.80 -13.51 -28.57
CA PRO A 158 -10.32 -14.48 -27.62
C PRO A 158 -9.21 -15.20 -26.84
N THR A 159 -9.39 -15.34 -25.54
CA THR A 159 -8.43 -16.01 -24.63
C THR A 159 -8.98 -17.30 -24.03
N GLY A 160 -10.24 -17.66 -24.34
CA GLY A 160 -10.94 -18.76 -23.68
C GLY A 160 -11.17 -18.43 -22.20
N ALA A 161 -10.90 -19.38 -21.30
CA ALA A 161 -10.99 -19.16 -19.85
C ALA A 161 -9.73 -18.50 -19.24
N GLY A 162 -8.71 -18.18 -20.05
CA GLY A 162 -7.42 -17.67 -19.58
C GLY A 162 -7.28 -16.14 -19.69
N TRP A 163 -6.18 -15.63 -19.14
CA TRP A 163 -5.76 -14.23 -19.23
C TRP A 163 -4.64 -14.06 -20.25
N SER A 164 -4.63 -12.94 -20.97
CA SER A 164 -3.60 -12.55 -21.94
C SER A 164 -3.23 -11.09 -21.72
N THR A 165 -2.28 -10.59 -22.51
CA THR A 165 -1.85 -9.19 -22.52
C THR A 165 -1.89 -8.62 -23.93
N ALA A 166 -2.32 -7.37 -24.06
CA ALA A 166 -2.26 -6.61 -25.29
C ALA A 166 -1.46 -5.32 -25.07
N ALA A 167 -0.46 -5.09 -25.92
CA ALA A 167 0.39 -3.90 -25.85
C ALA A 167 -0.12 -2.80 -26.79
N MET A 168 0.09 -1.56 -26.39
CA MET A 168 -0.13 -0.36 -27.20
C MET A 168 0.96 0.66 -26.88
N ARG A 169 1.09 1.67 -27.74
CA ARG A 169 2.00 2.79 -27.51
C ARG A 169 1.20 4.08 -27.45
N LEU A 170 1.44 4.89 -26.42
CA LEU A 170 0.65 6.07 -26.11
C LEU A 170 1.56 7.28 -25.91
N THR A 171 1.17 8.40 -26.51
CA THR A 171 1.78 9.71 -26.24
C THR A 171 1.16 10.29 -24.96
N LEU A 172 1.98 10.49 -23.92
CA LEU A 172 1.54 11.06 -22.64
C LEU A 172 2.21 12.42 -22.42
N ARG A 173 1.51 13.35 -21.74
CA ARG A 173 2.14 14.57 -21.21
C ARG A 173 2.91 14.25 -19.94
N GLN A 174 3.83 15.13 -19.55
CA GLN A 174 4.45 15.05 -18.23
C GLN A 174 3.39 15.19 -17.13
N GLY A 175 3.52 14.41 -16.07
CA GLY A 175 2.59 14.41 -14.94
C GLY A 175 1.36 13.52 -15.16
N LEU A 176 0.23 13.94 -14.62
CA LEU A 176 -1.02 13.18 -14.64
C LEU A 176 -1.64 13.11 -16.04
N ASN A 177 -2.07 11.90 -16.39
CA ASN A 177 -2.82 11.58 -17.60
C ASN A 177 -3.98 10.64 -17.25
N THR A 178 -5.04 10.67 -18.05
CA THR A 178 -6.06 9.62 -18.05
C THR A 178 -5.93 8.75 -19.29
N ILE A 179 -6.02 7.43 -19.12
CA ILE A 179 -6.11 6.44 -20.19
C ILE A 179 -7.46 5.75 -20.05
N ALA A 180 -8.40 6.12 -20.91
CA ALA A 180 -9.75 5.58 -20.92
C ALA A 180 -9.91 4.52 -22.00
N LEU A 181 -10.46 3.37 -21.61
CA LEU A 181 -10.86 2.28 -22.47
C LEU A 181 -12.38 2.28 -22.57
N ARG A 182 -12.91 2.17 -23.79
CA ARG A 182 -14.34 2.02 -24.07
C ARG A 182 -14.55 1.06 -25.24
N PRO A 183 -15.71 0.39 -25.38
CA PRO A 183 -16.02 -0.37 -26.59
C PRO A 183 -15.85 0.52 -27.83
N ALA A 184 -15.21 0.00 -28.88
CA ALA A 184 -15.17 0.72 -30.15
C ALA A 184 -16.60 0.88 -30.73
N GLU A 185 -16.80 1.87 -31.61
CA GLU A 185 -18.10 2.11 -32.23
C GLU A 185 -18.63 0.83 -32.90
N GLY A 186 -19.84 0.41 -32.52
CA GLY A 186 -20.46 -0.84 -33.00
C GLY A 186 -19.92 -2.15 -32.38
N ALA A 187 -19.02 -2.07 -31.38
CA ALA A 187 -18.36 -3.25 -30.78
C ALA A 187 -18.82 -3.62 -29.35
N ALA A 188 -19.83 -2.93 -28.80
CA ALA A 188 -20.32 -3.15 -27.42
C ALA A 188 -20.69 -4.63 -27.13
N ALA A 189 -21.43 -5.27 -28.04
CA ALA A 189 -21.81 -6.68 -27.89
C ALA A 189 -20.61 -7.64 -27.83
N GLN A 190 -19.49 -7.31 -28.50
CA GLN A 190 -18.27 -8.12 -28.44
C GLN A 190 -17.47 -7.84 -27.16
N ALA A 191 -17.55 -6.61 -26.63
CA ALA A 191 -16.91 -6.24 -25.37
C ALA A 191 -17.58 -6.90 -24.15
N ALA A 192 -18.85 -7.32 -24.24
CA ALA A 192 -19.59 -7.95 -23.15
C ALA A 192 -18.87 -9.15 -22.49
N ALA A 193 -18.06 -9.89 -23.24
CA ALA A 193 -17.29 -11.05 -22.74
C ALA A 193 -15.88 -10.69 -22.22
N LEU A 194 -15.56 -9.39 -22.14
CA LEU A 194 -14.25 -8.89 -21.76
C LEU A 194 -14.16 -8.65 -20.24
N ALA A 195 -13.05 -9.09 -19.67
CA ALA A 195 -12.58 -8.70 -18.35
C ALA A 195 -11.21 -8.03 -18.50
N VAL A 196 -11.00 -6.89 -17.85
CA VAL A 196 -9.71 -6.18 -17.81
C VAL A 196 -9.24 -6.17 -16.37
N ASP A 197 -8.04 -6.66 -16.13
CA ASP A 197 -7.45 -6.75 -14.78
C ASP A 197 -6.56 -5.56 -14.48
N SER A 198 -5.69 -5.18 -15.40
CA SER A 198 -4.73 -4.11 -15.13
C SER A 198 -4.19 -3.45 -16.39
N LEU A 199 -3.68 -2.24 -16.22
CA LEU A 199 -2.87 -1.51 -17.18
C LEU A 199 -1.46 -1.35 -16.62
N THR A 200 -0.45 -1.88 -17.29
CA THR A 200 0.95 -1.65 -16.94
C THR A 200 1.55 -0.60 -17.87
N LEU A 201 2.04 0.51 -17.31
CA LEU A 201 2.80 1.51 -18.05
C LEU A 201 4.30 1.28 -17.84
N LYS A 202 5.05 1.08 -18.93
CA LYS A 202 6.49 0.78 -18.89
C LYS A 202 7.31 2.05 -18.67
N TYR A 203 8.35 1.96 -17.85
CA TYR A 203 9.26 3.07 -17.54
C TYR A 203 8.55 4.37 -17.08
N SER A 204 7.49 4.22 -16.28
CA SER A 204 6.75 5.33 -15.69
C SER A 204 7.04 5.48 -14.19
N VAL A 205 6.39 6.45 -13.55
CA VAL A 205 6.49 6.68 -12.09
C VAL A 205 5.14 6.51 -11.43
N ALA A 206 5.10 5.82 -10.29
CA ALA A 206 3.85 5.66 -9.54
C ALA A 206 3.33 7.03 -9.05
N PRO A 207 1.99 7.24 -8.98
CA PRO A 207 1.39 8.36 -8.25
C PRO A 207 1.73 8.33 -6.76
N ALA A 208 1.38 9.42 -6.05
CA ALA A 208 1.58 9.51 -4.61
C ALA A 208 0.80 8.43 -3.85
N TYR A 209 1.41 7.92 -2.78
CA TYR A 209 0.81 6.88 -1.95
C TYR A 209 -0.39 7.42 -1.15
N ARG A 210 -0.35 8.70 -0.75
CA ARG A 210 -1.47 9.46 -0.16
C ARG A 210 -1.43 10.88 -0.71
N GLY A 211 -2.59 11.52 -0.78
CA GLY A 211 -2.74 12.86 -1.31
C GLY A 211 -2.59 12.93 -2.84
N ALA A 212 -2.78 14.13 -3.39
CA ALA A 212 -2.66 14.38 -4.81
C ALA A 212 -1.19 14.32 -5.27
N THR A 213 -0.99 13.80 -6.47
CA THR A 213 0.30 13.90 -7.17
C THR A 213 0.37 15.25 -7.88
N THR A 214 1.17 16.16 -7.35
CA THR A 214 1.27 17.52 -7.88
C THR A 214 2.52 17.70 -8.76
N PRO A 215 2.45 18.53 -9.82
CA PRO A 215 3.62 18.92 -10.61
C PRO A 215 4.49 19.98 -9.91
N TYR A 216 3.96 20.67 -8.90
CA TYR A 216 4.68 21.61 -8.06
C TYR A 216 5.23 20.95 -6.79
N ALA A 217 6.26 21.60 -6.25
CA ALA A 217 6.73 21.40 -4.88
C ALA A 217 6.39 22.63 -4.03
N THR A 218 5.91 22.40 -2.81
CA THR A 218 5.55 23.46 -1.85
C THR A 218 6.72 23.79 -0.92
N TYR A 219 6.94 25.09 -0.68
CA TYR A 219 7.98 25.63 0.18
C TYR A 219 7.36 26.55 1.22
N GLU A 220 7.34 26.11 2.47
CA GLU A 220 6.87 26.91 3.62
C GLU A 220 7.82 28.08 3.89
N ALA A 221 7.29 29.29 4.10
CA ALA A 221 8.09 30.49 4.29
C ALA A 221 8.89 30.43 5.61
N GLU A 222 8.34 29.83 6.65
CA GLU A 222 8.99 29.70 7.97
C GLU A 222 10.26 28.83 7.96
N ASP A 223 10.45 28.03 6.92
CA ASP A 223 11.59 27.14 6.73
C ASP A 223 12.61 27.71 5.72
N ALA A 224 12.31 28.88 5.13
CA ALA A 224 13.16 29.60 4.19
C ALA A 224 14.08 30.61 4.89
N GLU A 225 15.10 31.10 4.16
CA GLU A 225 16.00 32.14 4.69
C GLU A 225 15.26 33.48 4.72
N THR A 226 15.24 34.17 5.86
CA THR A 226 14.54 35.45 5.99
C THR A 226 15.21 36.36 7.02
N ASN A 227 15.06 37.68 6.83
CA ASN A 227 15.31 38.71 7.84
C ASN A 227 14.01 39.36 8.36
N GLY A 228 12.84 38.92 7.89
CA GLY A 228 11.52 39.34 8.35
C GLY A 228 11.12 38.72 9.68
N GLU A 229 9.95 39.10 10.18
CA GLU A 229 9.40 38.58 11.42
C GLU A 229 8.80 37.19 11.21
N LEU A 230 9.32 36.18 11.92
CA LEU A 230 8.74 34.85 11.95
C LEU A 230 7.54 34.79 12.90
N LEU A 231 6.34 34.57 12.36
CA LEU A 231 5.14 34.40 13.18
C LEU A 231 5.20 33.08 13.96
N ARG A 232 4.77 33.13 15.23
CA ARG A 232 4.72 31.94 16.09
C ARG A 232 3.53 31.07 15.71
N ALA A 233 3.70 29.76 15.90
CA ALA A 233 2.62 28.82 15.68
C ALA A 233 1.38 29.17 16.51
N SER A 234 0.22 29.28 15.87
CA SER A 234 -1.06 29.60 16.55
C SER A 234 -2.19 28.73 16.03
N ARG A 235 -3.13 28.39 16.91
CA ARG A 235 -4.42 27.77 16.56
C ARG A 235 -5.60 28.62 17.00
N ALA A 236 -5.32 29.86 17.42
CA ALA A 236 -6.34 30.79 17.86
C ALA A 236 -7.01 31.40 16.65
N TYR A 237 -8.32 31.18 16.51
CA TYR A 237 -9.12 31.82 15.47
C TYR A 237 -8.97 33.35 15.54
N TYR A 238 -8.92 34.01 14.38
CA TYR A 238 -8.53 35.42 14.17
C TYR A 238 -7.04 35.76 14.29
N ASP A 239 -6.17 34.79 14.54
CA ASP A 239 -4.72 34.96 14.40
C ASP A 239 -4.31 34.60 12.97
N PRO A 240 -3.62 35.47 12.21
CA PRO A 240 -3.13 35.13 10.88
C PRO A 240 -2.28 33.85 10.85
N ALA A 241 -1.50 33.58 11.89
CA ALA A 241 -0.73 32.34 11.96
C ALA A 241 -1.63 31.10 12.05
N SER A 242 -2.88 31.22 12.53
CA SER A 242 -3.83 30.09 12.54
C SER A 242 -4.33 29.71 11.15
N GLU A 243 -4.29 30.61 10.18
CA GLU A 243 -4.75 30.38 8.81
C GLU A 243 -3.60 30.15 7.82
N ALA A 244 -2.37 30.19 8.33
CA ALA A 244 -1.16 29.85 7.60
C ALA A 244 -0.95 28.32 7.55
N SER A 245 -0.40 27.81 6.44
CA SER A 245 0.09 26.43 6.37
C SER A 245 1.13 26.21 7.47
N GLY A 246 1.16 25.01 8.06
CA GLY A 246 2.06 24.74 9.18
C GLY A 246 1.78 25.56 10.45
N ARG A 247 0.75 26.42 10.41
CA ARG A 247 0.38 27.43 11.40
C ARG A 247 1.41 28.52 11.61
N ARG A 248 2.31 28.76 10.66
CA ARG A 248 3.39 29.75 10.77
C ARG A 248 3.57 30.46 9.44
N ALA A 249 4.14 31.65 9.46
CA ALA A 249 4.40 32.44 8.26
C ALA A 249 5.52 33.45 8.55
N VAL A 250 5.98 34.14 7.51
CA VAL A 250 6.99 35.21 7.61
C VAL A 250 6.37 36.55 7.24
N LYS A 251 6.46 37.53 8.13
CA LYS A 251 5.95 38.88 7.92
C LYS A 251 7.09 39.85 7.56
N LEU A 252 6.93 40.53 6.43
CA LEU A 252 7.84 41.55 5.89
C LEU A 252 7.22 42.92 6.14
N SER A 253 7.85 43.76 6.96
CA SER A 253 7.29 45.07 7.36
C SER A 253 8.18 46.25 6.99
N GLU A 254 9.49 46.07 6.96
CA GLU A 254 10.44 47.12 6.63
C GLU A 254 10.93 47.00 5.18
N THR A 255 11.23 48.13 4.54
CA THR A 255 11.90 48.10 3.23
C THR A 255 13.23 47.38 3.34
N GLY A 256 13.43 46.35 2.52
CA GLY A 256 14.58 45.46 2.58
C GLY A 256 14.32 44.11 3.25
N ASP A 257 13.16 43.93 3.91
CA ASP A 257 12.74 42.63 4.39
C ASP A 257 12.51 41.66 3.23
N TYR A 258 12.91 40.40 3.41
CA TYR A 258 12.82 39.36 2.41
C TYR A 258 12.56 37.98 3.00
N VAL A 259 12.02 37.09 2.15
CA VAL A 259 12.08 35.63 2.32
C VAL A 259 12.70 35.02 1.06
N SER A 260 13.61 34.06 1.23
CA SER A 260 14.40 33.49 0.15
C SER A 260 14.36 31.97 0.16
N PHE A 261 13.68 31.41 -0.84
CA PHE A 261 13.56 29.98 -1.09
C PHE A 261 14.75 29.50 -1.91
N THR A 262 15.24 28.29 -1.62
CA THR A 262 16.24 27.61 -2.46
C THR A 262 15.57 26.45 -3.16
N LEU A 263 15.52 26.48 -4.49
CA LEU A 263 14.79 25.47 -5.25
C LEU A 263 15.44 24.09 -5.15
N ALA A 264 14.65 23.07 -4.82
CA ALA A 264 15.04 21.66 -4.89
C ALA A 264 14.97 21.10 -6.32
N ARG A 265 14.14 21.69 -7.19
CA ARG A 265 13.91 21.26 -8.58
C ARG A 265 13.82 22.47 -9.51
N PRO A 266 14.08 22.31 -10.83
CA PRO A 266 13.82 23.39 -11.77
C PRO A 266 12.35 23.80 -11.76
N ALA A 267 12.11 25.10 -11.96
CA ALA A 267 10.78 25.67 -12.05
C ALA A 267 10.80 26.88 -13.00
N ASN A 268 9.65 27.19 -13.57
CA ASN A 268 9.46 28.39 -14.39
C ASN A 268 8.21 29.19 -14.00
N SER A 269 7.53 28.78 -12.94
CA SER A 269 6.36 29.46 -12.38
C SER A 269 6.41 29.49 -10.85
N ILE A 270 5.61 30.37 -10.27
CA ILE A 270 5.37 30.49 -8.83
C ILE A 270 3.87 30.64 -8.58
N VAL A 271 3.36 29.96 -7.55
CA VAL A 271 2.14 30.34 -6.84
C VAL A 271 2.53 30.77 -5.44
N LEU A 272 2.24 32.01 -5.08
CA LEU A 272 2.59 32.58 -3.78
C LEU A 272 1.31 32.71 -2.95
N ARG A 273 1.28 32.11 -1.76
CA ARG A 273 0.24 32.35 -0.76
C ARG A 273 0.67 33.44 0.20
N TYR A 274 -0.14 34.48 0.33
CA TYR A 274 0.24 35.70 1.04
C TYR A 274 -0.97 36.37 1.71
N ALA A 275 -0.70 37.32 2.61
CA ALA A 275 -1.66 38.28 3.10
C ALA A 275 -1.07 39.69 3.09
N ILE A 276 -1.85 40.66 2.60
CA ILE A 276 -1.62 42.10 2.75
C ILE A 276 -2.83 42.71 3.49
N PRO A 277 -2.73 43.92 4.08
CA PRO A 277 -3.86 44.55 4.72
C PRO A 277 -5.01 44.78 3.75
N ASP A 278 -6.22 44.80 4.29
CA ASP A 278 -7.41 45.21 3.56
C ASP A 278 -7.54 46.73 3.44
N SER A 279 -8.40 47.19 2.53
CA SER A 279 -8.79 48.59 2.44
C SER A 279 -9.82 48.95 3.52
N ALA A 280 -9.93 50.24 3.84
CA ALA A 280 -10.85 50.70 4.89
C ALA A 280 -12.34 50.47 4.55
N ASP A 281 -12.66 50.28 3.28
CA ASP A 281 -14.00 50.01 2.74
C ASP A 281 -14.20 48.53 2.34
N GLY A 282 -13.19 47.67 2.53
CA GLY A 282 -13.24 46.24 2.19
C GLY A 282 -13.35 45.92 0.70
N ALA A 283 -13.02 46.88 -0.17
CA ALA A 283 -12.85 46.65 -1.62
C ALA A 283 -11.51 45.97 -1.97
N GLY A 284 -10.59 45.91 -1.01
CA GLY A 284 -9.25 45.38 -1.17
C GLY A 284 -8.22 46.42 -1.62
N LEU A 285 -6.94 46.09 -1.43
CA LEU A 285 -5.78 46.83 -1.93
C LEU A 285 -5.09 46.03 -3.02
N THR A 286 -4.46 46.70 -3.98
CA THR A 286 -3.51 46.07 -4.92
C THR A 286 -2.11 46.63 -4.70
N GLU A 287 -1.16 45.73 -4.49
CA GLU A 287 0.21 46.04 -4.10
C GLU A 287 1.21 45.20 -4.92
N THR A 288 2.50 45.55 -4.84
CA THR A 288 3.54 44.79 -5.54
C THR A 288 4.67 44.34 -4.62
N LEU A 289 5.21 43.14 -4.87
CA LEU A 289 6.35 42.58 -4.15
C LEU A 289 7.45 42.20 -5.15
N GLY A 290 8.70 42.56 -4.86
CA GLY A 290 9.83 42.28 -5.75
C GLY A 290 10.21 40.80 -5.71
N LEU A 291 10.35 40.17 -6.87
CA LEU A 291 10.89 38.83 -7.04
C LEU A 291 12.28 38.90 -7.67
N TYR A 292 13.22 38.21 -7.03
CA TYR A 292 14.62 38.15 -7.45
C TYR A 292 15.05 36.70 -7.64
N VAL A 293 15.89 36.44 -8.65
CA VAL A 293 16.53 35.14 -8.87
C VAL A 293 18.03 35.31 -8.71
N ASN A 294 18.62 34.60 -7.75
CA ASN A 294 20.05 34.71 -7.40
C ASN A 294 20.49 36.17 -7.14
N GLY A 295 19.63 36.94 -6.46
CA GLY A 295 19.87 38.35 -6.13
C GLY A 295 19.68 39.33 -7.29
N GLN A 296 19.35 38.87 -8.50
CA GLN A 296 19.01 39.74 -9.63
C GLN A 296 17.50 39.95 -9.70
N PHE A 297 17.06 41.19 -9.87
CA PHE A 297 15.64 41.51 -10.04
C PHE A 297 15.09 40.77 -11.28
N ARG A 298 13.97 40.08 -11.10
CA ARG A 298 13.27 39.36 -12.18
C ARG A 298 12.02 40.11 -12.60
N GLN A 299 11.09 40.29 -11.67
CA GLN A 299 9.82 40.98 -11.90
C GLN A 299 9.18 41.38 -10.58
N LYS A 300 8.10 42.16 -10.65
CA LYS A 300 7.20 42.37 -9.52
C LYS A 300 6.05 41.37 -9.60
N LEU A 301 5.67 40.79 -8.47
CA LEU A 301 4.40 40.07 -8.34
C LEU A 301 3.32 41.07 -7.96
N THR A 302 2.13 40.91 -8.54
CA THR A 302 0.93 41.67 -8.16
C THR A 302 0.16 40.90 -7.10
N LEU A 303 -0.14 41.57 -6.00
CA LEU A 303 -0.84 41.04 -4.84
C LEU A 303 -2.10 41.85 -4.62
N THR A 304 -3.19 41.21 -4.27
CA THR A 304 -4.47 41.85 -3.98
C THR A 304 -5.06 41.30 -2.68
N SER A 305 -5.73 42.15 -1.91
CA SER A 305 -6.57 41.68 -0.79
C SER A 305 -8.05 41.60 -1.16
N LYS A 306 -8.41 41.88 -2.43
CA LYS A 306 -9.80 41.87 -2.92
C LYS A 306 -10.52 40.56 -2.60
N TYR A 307 -9.82 39.43 -2.75
CA TYR A 307 -10.35 38.09 -2.52
C TYR A 307 -9.93 37.50 -1.18
N ALA A 308 -9.43 38.31 -0.25
CA ALA A 308 -9.17 37.94 1.13
C ALA A 308 -10.08 38.77 2.05
N TRP A 309 -9.96 38.56 3.36
CA TRP A 309 -10.64 39.31 4.41
C TRP A 309 -12.17 39.17 4.41
N GLU A 310 -12.66 38.49 5.43
CA GLU A 310 -14.08 38.42 5.77
C GLU A 310 -14.29 38.96 7.19
N TYR A 311 -15.46 39.56 7.45
CA TYR A 311 -15.74 40.27 8.69
C TYR A 311 -17.12 39.91 9.27
N GLY A 312 -17.25 40.15 10.57
CA GLY A 312 -18.50 40.01 11.30
C GLY A 312 -18.86 38.55 11.63
N SER A 313 -20.16 38.25 11.56
CA SER A 313 -20.73 36.94 11.85
C SER A 313 -21.43 36.37 10.63
N TYR A 314 -21.49 35.05 10.50
CA TYR A 314 -22.19 34.40 9.37
C TYR A 314 -23.63 34.93 9.17
N PRO A 315 -24.07 35.23 7.93
CA PRO A 315 -23.25 35.24 6.70
C PRO A 315 -22.24 36.40 6.75
N TRP A 316 -20.96 36.08 6.54
CA TRP A 316 -19.89 37.07 6.58
C TRP A 316 -19.99 38.04 5.42
N SER A 317 -19.34 39.19 5.58
CA SER A 317 -19.23 40.18 4.52
C SER A 317 -17.81 40.74 4.45
N ASN A 318 -17.52 41.38 3.33
CA ASN A 318 -16.32 42.16 3.12
C ASN A 318 -16.42 43.59 3.73
N ASP A 319 -17.16 43.80 4.82
CA ASP A 319 -17.31 45.11 5.48
C ASP A 319 -16.50 45.15 6.79
N PRO A 320 -15.33 45.81 6.82
CA PRO A 320 -14.48 45.90 7.99
C PRO A 320 -15.14 46.51 9.23
N THR A 321 -16.25 47.25 9.06
CA THR A 321 -16.98 47.84 10.18
C THR A 321 -17.75 46.81 11.01
N GLN A 322 -17.91 45.58 10.52
CA GLN A 322 -18.69 44.52 11.15
C GLN A 322 -17.94 43.69 12.18
N GLY A 323 -16.62 43.86 12.32
CA GLY A 323 -15.87 43.20 13.40
C GLY A 323 -14.41 42.91 13.07
N SER A 324 -13.89 41.85 13.67
CA SER A 324 -12.53 41.38 13.41
C SER A 324 -12.45 40.64 12.08
N GLY A 325 -11.38 40.88 11.33
CA GLY A 325 -11.11 40.17 10.09
C GLY A 325 -10.62 38.74 10.33
N HIS A 326 -10.96 37.86 9.39
CA HIS A 326 -10.45 36.50 9.23
C HIS A 326 -10.33 36.22 7.73
N ARG A 327 -9.97 35.00 7.33
CA ARG A 327 -9.73 34.65 5.93
C ARG A 327 -8.64 35.55 5.33
N PHE A 328 -7.49 35.64 5.99
CA PHE A 328 -6.45 36.64 5.73
C PHE A 328 -5.70 36.45 4.41
N PHE A 329 -5.56 35.21 3.96
CA PHE A 329 -4.70 34.86 2.85
C PHE A 329 -5.43 34.80 1.51
N ASP A 330 -4.64 34.99 0.45
CA ASP A 330 -4.99 34.71 -0.93
C ASP A 330 -3.77 34.14 -1.66
N GLU A 331 -3.94 33.68 -2.90
CA GLU A 331 -2.84 33.24 -3.77
C GLU A 331 -2.67 34.16 -4.99
N THR A 332 -1.44 34.24 -5.50
CA THR A 332 -1.14 34.86 -6.81
C THR A 332 -0.21 33.96 -7.58
N HIS A 333 -0.41 33.86 -8.89
CA HIS A 333 0.38 32.99 -9.75
C HIS A 333 1.06 33.76 -10.89
N ALA A 334 2.31 33.41 -11.20
CA ALA A 334 3.05 34.04 -12.28
C ALA A 334 4.05 33.09 -12.94
N LEU A 335 4.22 33.22 -14.25
CA LEU A 335 5.39 32.69 -14.95
C LEU A 335 6.60 33.58 -14.63
N ILE A 336 7.73 32.97 -14.27
CA ILE A 336 8.97 33.65 -13.84
C ILE A 336 10.15 33.37 -14.78
N GLY A 337 9.92 32.61 -15.86
CA GLY A 337 10.94 32.09 -16.77
C GLY A 337 11.75 30.97 -16.12
N ASP A 338 12.54 30.23 -16.90
CA ASP A 338 13.27 29.07 -16.37
C ASP A 338 14.26 29.44 -15.25
N VAL A 339 14.13 28.75 -14.13
CA VAL A 339 14.98 28.83 -12.95
C VAL A 339 15.49 27.42 -12.60
N PRO A 340 16.81 27.19 -12.57
CA PRO A 340 17.36 25.86 -12.29
C PRO A 340 17.24 25.49 -10.81
N ALA A 341 17.29 24.19 -10.50
CA ALA A 341 17.46 23.69 -9.14
C ALA A 341 18.71 24.32 -8.49
N GLY A 342 18.64 24.58 -7.19
CA GLY A 342 19.67 25.24 -6.39
C GLY A 342 19.67 26.77 -6.46
N ALA A 343 18.93 27.37 -7.40
CA ALA A 343 18.78 28.81 -7.45
C ALA A 343 17.97 29.34 -6.25
N LYS A 344 18.29 30.58 -5.83
CA LYS A 344 17.53 31.29 -4.81
C LYS A 344 16.45 32.16 -5.45
N ILE A 345 15.21 31.95 -5.07
CA ILE A 345 14.10 32.87 -5.37
C ILE A 345 13.80 33.68 -4.12
N THR A 346 14.02 34.99 -4.20
CA THR A 346 13.84 35.91 -3.07
C THR A 346 12.65 36.82 -3.34
N LEU A 347 11.68 36.82 -2.43
CA LEU A 347 10.60 37.78 -2.37
C LEU A 347 10.98 38.88 -1.40
N LYS A 348 10.92 40.14 -1.83
CA LYS A 348 11.46 41.27 -1.09
C LYS A 348 10.53 42.47 -1.13
N LYS A 349 10.33 43.09 0.03
CA LYS A 349 9.67 44.39 0.17
C LYS A 349 10.64 45.49 -0.27
N ASP A 350 10.51 45.94 -1.51
CA ASP A 350 11.32 47.03 -2.06
C ASP A 350 10.81 48.41 -1.63
N ALA A 351 11.52 49.47 -2.00
CA ALA A 351 11.12 50.84 -1.65
C ALA A 351 9.77 51.22 -2.27
N GLU A 352 9.45 50.63 -3.43
CA GLU A 352 8.19 50.80 -4.15
C GLU A 352 7.10 49.82 -3.72
N SER A 353 7.41 48.86 -2.82
CA SER A 353 6.41 47.97 -2.21
C SER A 353 5.79 48.69 -1.01
N THR A 354 4.65 49.35 -1.21
CA THR A 354 4.11 50.34 -0.27
C THR A 354 3.22 49.78 0.84
N SER A 355 2.73 48.54 0.70
CA SER A 355 1.94 47.90 1.76
C SER A 355 2.66 47.94 3.11
N PRO A 356 2.00 48.29 4.23
CA PRO A 356 2.63 48.31 5.54
C PRO A 356 3.14 46.93 6.00
N PHE A 357 2.62 45.84 5.45
CA PHE A 357 3.22 44.52 5.61
C PHE A 357 2.86 43.56 4.46
N TYR A 358 3.67 42.51 4.32
CA TYR A 358 3.36 41.32 3.54
C TYR A 358 3.60 40.10 4.42
N THR A 359 2.57 39.30 4.68
CA THR A 359 2.73 38.01 5.35
C THR A 359 2.83 36.93 4.28
N ILE A 360 3.97 36.25 4.22
CA ILE A 360 4.24 35.18 3.27
C ILE A 360 4.07 33.85 3.98
N ASP A 361 3.16 33.01 3.46
CA ASP A 361 2.87 31.70 4.01
C ASP A 361 3.71 30.61 3.33
N LEU A 362 3.48 30.40 2.04
CA LEU A 362 4.17 29.40 1.24
C LEU A 362 4.33 29.84 -0.20
N ALA A 363 5.19 29.13 -0.93
CA ALA A 363 5.29 29.22 -2.37
C ALA A 363 5.30 27.82 -3.01
N ASP A 364 4.44 27.61 -4.00
CA ASP A 364 4.49 26.45 -4.88
C ASP A 364 5.34 26.81 -6.12
N PHE A 365 6.31 25.97 -6.46
CA PHE A 365 7.12 26.11 -7.66
C PHE A 365 6.96 24.89 -8.56
N GLU A 366 6.62 25.11 -9.84
CA GLU A 366 6.56 24.05 -10.86
C GLU A 366 7.22 24.45 -12.16
N GLN A 367 7.50 23.43 -12.97
CA GLN A 367 7.82 23.60 -14.38
C GLN A 367 6.51 23.54 -15.19
N ALA A 368 5.87 24.69 -15.37
CA ALA A 368 4.72 24.85 -16.27
C ALA A 368 5.12 24.47 -17.70
N THR A 369 4.29 23.65 -18.35
CA THR A 369 4.48 23.22 -19.74
C THR A 369 4.23 24.40 -20.68
N ALA A 370 4.71 24.30 -21.93
CA ALA A 370 4.30 25.23 -22.98
C ALA A 370 2.77 25.14 -23.25
N PRO A 371 2.15 26.18 -23.84
CA PRO A 371 0.76 26.13 -24.27
C PRO A 371 0.48 24.94 -25.17
N LEU A 372 -0.60 24.21 -24.91
CA LEU A 372 -1.05 23.10 -25.74
C LEU A 372 -1.58 23.62 -27.08
N PRO A 373 -1.34 22.90 -28.20
CA PRO A 373 -1.97 23.23 -29.48
C PRO A 373 -3.44 22.78 -29.50
N MET A 374 -4.26 23.44 -30.32
CA MET A 374 -5.63 23.00 -30.58
C MET A 374 -5.65 21.59 -31.19
N PRO A 375 -6.35 20.62 -30.57
CA PRO A 375 -6.50 19.28 -31.14
C PRO A 375 -7.38 19.27 -32.40
N GLU A 376 -7.26 18.21 -33.21
CA GLU A 376 -8.22 17.94 -34.27
C GLU A 376 -9.63 17.73 -33.70
N GLY A 377 -10.66 18.18 -34.43
CA GLY A 377 -12.06 18.03 -34.01
C GLY A 377 -12.57 19.13 -33.07
N PHE A 378 -11.87 20.26 -32.96
CA PHE A 378 -12.28 21.42 -32.16
C PHE A 378 -12.46 22.68 -33.03
N LEU A 379 -13.29 23.61 -32.54
CA LEU A 379 -13.48 24.96 -33.10
C LEU A 379 -12.96 25.99 -32.10
N SER A 380 -12.17 26.96 -32.59
CA SER A 380 -11.62 28.03 -31.74
C SER A 380 -12.67 29.10 -31.47
N VAL A 381 -12.74 29.61 -30.24
CA VAL A 381 -13.62 30.74 -29.89
C VAL A 381 -13.27 32.04 -30.63
N ASP A 382 -11.99 32.23 -31.00
CA ASP A 382 -11.52 33.40 -31.77
C ASP A 382 -12.23 33.49 -33.13
N ASP A 383 -12.48 32.35 -33.78
CA ASP A 383 -13.16 32.28 -35.08
C ASP A 383 -14.63 32.74 -35.01
N TYR A 384 -15.17 32.83 -33.80
CA TYR A 384 -16.54 33.27 -33.52
C TYR A 384 -16.58 34.62 -32.80
N GLY A 385 -15.46 35.33 -32.73
CA GLY A 385 -15.35 36.71 -32.30
C GLY A 385 -15.07 36.91 -30.81
N ALA A 386 -14.51 35.91 -30.13
CA ALA A 386 -13.89 36.13 -28.83
C ALA A 386 -12.53 36.82 -29.02
N ALA A 387 -12.09 37.60 -28.05
CA ALA A 387 -10.79 38.26 -28.07
C ALA A 387 -10.16 38.21 -26.68
N SER A 388 -9.05 37.50 -26.54
CA SER A 388 -8.38 37.41 -25.25
C SER A 388 -7.68 38.72 -24.84
N ASP A 389 -7.49 38.88 -23.54
CA ASP A 389 -6.69 39.93 -22.89
C ASP A 389 -7.18 41.37 -23.18
N ASP A 390 -8.43 41.56 -23.62
CA ASP A 390 -8.99 42.88 -23.96
C ASP A 390 -9.99 43.43 -22.92
N GLY A 391 -10.39 42.59 -21.94
CA GLY A 391 -11.33 42.92 -20.88
C GLY A 391 -12.81 43.05 -21.33
N SER A 392 -13.12 42.69 -22.58
CA SER A 392 -14.47 42.69 -23.15
C SER A 392 -15.16 41.34 -22.92
N ASP A 393 -16.48 41.35 -22.70
CA ASP A 393 -17.25 40.11 -22.49
C ASP A 393 -17.34 39.23 -23.76
N ASP A 394 -16.76 38.04 -23.68
CA ASP A 394 -16.69 37.00 -24.72
C ASP A 394 -17.87 36.02 -24.69
N THR A 395 -18.78 36.13 -23.72
CA THR A 395 -19.88 35.18 -23.51
C THR A 395 -20.66 34.90 -24.80
N ALA A 396 -20.97 35.93 -25.57
CA ALA A 396 -21.73 35.79 -26.81
C ALA A 396 -20.97 35.02 -27.90
N ALA A 397 -19.64 35.20 -27.99
CA ALA A 397 -18.79 34.47 -28.91
C ALA A 397 -18.67 33.00 -28.50
N PHE A 398 -18.48 32.73 -27.21
CA PHE A 398 -18.46 31.38 -26.68
C PHE A 398 -19.78 30.64 -26.95
N LYS A 399 -20.94 31.25 -26.68
CA LYS A 399 -22.26 30.68 -27.00
C LYS A 399 -22.41 30.34 -28.48
N ARG A 400 -21.98 31.22 -29.41
CA ARG A 400 -21.97 30.93 -30.85
C ARG A 400 -21.08 29.74 -31.21
N THR A 401 -19.91 29.66 -30.58
CA THR A 401 -18.96 28.56 -30.79
C THR A 401 -19.54 27.23 -30.32
N MET A 402 -20.17 27.20 -29.14
CA MET A 402 -20.84 25.99 -28.63
C MET A 402 -21.93 25.49 -29.57
N GLU A 403 -22.78 26.39 -30.08
CA GLU A 403 -23.84 26.02 -31.03
C GLU A 403 -23.25 25.43 -32.33
N ALA A 404 -22.20 26.06 -32.88
CA ALA A 404 -21.53 25.55 -34.08
C ALA A 404 -20.83 24.20 -33.83
N ALA A 405 -20.11 24.08 -32.71
CA ALA A 405 -19.41 22.86 -32.32
C ALA A 405 -20.39 21.69 -32.16
N LYS A 406 -21.53 21.92 -31.49
CA LYS A 406 -22.60 20.93 -31.33
C LYS A 406 -23.21 20.53 -32.67
N ALA A 407 -23.43 21.48 -33.59
CA ALA A 407 -23.94 21.20 -34.93
C ALA A 407 -22.97 20.37 -35.78
N GLU A 408 -21.66 20.50 -35.56
CA GLU A 408 -20.61 19.79 -36.29
C GLU A 408 -20.10 18.52 -35.58
N GLY A 409 -20.57 18.21 -34.37
CA GLY A 409 -20.04 17.11 -33.56
C GLY A 409 -18.58 17.31 -33.12
N LYS A 410 -18.20 18.58 -32.88
CA LYS A 410 -16.86 19.03 -32.48
C LYS A 410 -16.85 19.55 -31.05
N GLY A 411 -15.64 19.71 -30.49
CA GLY A 411 -15.43 20.43 -29.24
C GLY A 411 -15.17 21.93 -29.44
N VAL A 412 -15.10 22.67 -28.33
CA VAL A 412 -14.74 24.09 -28.26
C VAL A 412 -13.33 24.23 -27.70
N TRP A 413 -12.51 25.04 -28.36
CA TRP A 413 -11.15 25.33 -27.97
C TRP A 413 -10.99 26.80 -27.59
N PHE A 414 -10.37 27.02 -26.44
CA PHE A 414 -9.85 28.31 -26.02
C PHE A 414 -8.33 28.35 -26.21
N PRO A 415 -7.82 29.24 -27.08
CA PRO A 415 -6.40 29.54 -27.14
C PRO A 415 -5.81 30.06 -25.82
N ALA A 416 -4.50 30.28 -25.80
CA ALA A 416 -3.85 30.94 -24.67
C ALA A 416 -4.29 32.41 -24.60
N GLY A 417 -4.63 32.87 -23.40
CA GLY A 417 -5.16 34.20 -23.10
C GLY A 417 -6.22 34.16 -22.00
N GLU A 418 -6.58 35.34 -21.50
CA GLU A 418 -7.70 35.56 -20.58
C GLU A 418 -8.97 35.93 -21.36
N TYR A 419 -10.09 35.26 -21.07
CA TYR A 419 -11.39 35.49 -21.69
C TYR A 419 -12.45 35.79 -20.63
N GLU A 420 -13.31 36.76 -20.89
CA GLU A 420 -14.31 37.25 -19.94
C GLU A 420 -15.68 36.63 -20.22
N LEU A 421 -16.22 35.81 -19.32
CA LEU A 421 -17.48 35.09 -19.48
C LEU A 421 -18.50 35.51 -18.41
N ARG A 422 -18.83 36.80 -18.38
CA ARG A 422 -19.57 37.41 -17.25
C ARG A 422 -21.09 37.26 -17.33
N ASP A 423 -21.66 37.05 -18.52
CA ASP A 423 -23.11 37.12 -18.76
C ASP A 423 -23.85 35.76 -18.63
N GLY A 424 -24.58 35.61 -17.53
CA GLY A 424 -25.51 34.50 -17.30
C GLY A 424 -24.85 33.15 -16.98
N LEU A 425 -25.64 32.08 -17.13
CA LEU A 425 -25.21 30.70 -16.91
C LEU A 425 -24.86 30.05 -18.26
N LEU A 426 -23.87 29.15 -18.25
CA LEU A 426 -23.32 28.49 -19.43
C LEU A 426 -23.67 27.00 -19.41
N ASP A 427 -24.71 26.63 -20.13
CA ASP A 427 -25.21 25.27 -20.18
C ASP A 427 -24.24 24.33 -20.93
N LEU A 428 -23.94 23.18 -20.32
CA LEU A 428 -23.14 22.11 -20.88
C LEU A 428 -24.03 20.88 -21.11
N ASP A 429 -24.11 20.42 -22.36
CA ASP A 429 -24.79 19.17 -22.76
C ASP A 429 -24.07 18.59 -23.98
N ARG A 430 -23.44 17.42 -23.81
CA ARG A 430 -22.71 16.67 -24.86
C ARG A 430 -21.72 17.55 -25.61
N ILE A 431 -20.84 18.20 -24.87
CA ILE A 431 -19.86 19.14 -25.41
C ILE A 431 -18.52 18.97 -24.68
N GLN A 432 -17.44 19.12 -25.43
CA GLN A 432 -16.07 19.11 -24.90
C GLN A 432 -15.49 20.52 -25.01
N ILE A 433 -14.99 21.08 -23.91
CA ILE A 433 -14.33 22.39 -23.84
C ILE A 433 -12.88 22.15 -23.41
N ARG A 434 -11.94 22.82 -24.07
CA ARG A 434 -10.52 22.67 -23.75
C ARG A 434 -9.77 23.99 -23.89
N GLY A 435 -8.85 24.24 -22.95
CA GLY A 435 -7.87 25.32 -23.03
C GLY A 435 -6.47 24.85 -23.41
N ALA A 436 -5.55 25.81 -23.53
CA ALA A 436 -4.13 25.61 -23.80
C ALA A 436 -3.30 25.18 -22.59
N GLY A 437 -3.93 24.82 -21.47
CA GLY A 437 -3.31 24.51 -20.18
C GLY A 437 -3.70 25.51 -19.10
N MET A 438 -3.77 25.07 -17.84
CA MET A 438 -4.15 25.90 -16.68
C MET A 438 -3.33 27.20 -16.54
N TRP A 439 -2.06 27.19 -16.98
CA TRP A 439 -1.18 28.38 -16.92
C TRP A 439 -1.37 29.36 -18.08
N HIS A 440 -2.15 28.98 -19.10
CA HIS A 440 -2.18 29.67 -20.38
C HIS A 440 -3.57 30.12 -20.79
N THR A 441 -4.62 29.42 -20.39
CA THR A 441 -6.01 29.80 -20.69
C THR A 441 -6.76 30.07 -19.40
N GLN A 442 -7.26 31.28 -19.23
CA GLN A 442 -8.06 31.71 -18.10
C GLN A 442 -9.46 32.14 -18.56
N LEU A 443 -10.49 31.64 -17.87
CA LEU A 443 -11.88 32.03 -18.06
C LEU A 443 -12.35 32.79 -16.81
N THR A 444 -12.48 34.11 -16.93
CA THR A 444 -12.92 34.96 -15.82
C THR A 444 -14.45 35.08 -15.81
N GLY A 445 -15.08 34.82 -14.67
CA GLY A 445 -16.53 34.88 -14.45
C GLY A 445 -17.35 33.68 -14.94
N ALA A 446 -16.71 32.64 -15.49
CA ALA A 446 -17.41 31.50 -16.09
C ALA A 446 -18.24 30.70 -15.05
N LYS A 447 -19.52 30.45 -15.38
CA LYS A 447 -20.48 29.71 -14.53
C LYS A 447 -21.12 28.58 -15.33
N PHE A 448 -20.50 27.40 -15.30
CA PHE A 448 -20.96 26.24 -16.08
C PHE A 448 -22.08 25.47 -15.36
N VAL A 449 -23.10 25.09 -16.13
CA VAL A 449 -24.24 24.31 -15.65
C VAL A 449 -24.34 23.01 -16.44
N GLY A 450 -24.09 21.88 -15.79
CA GLY A 450 -24.29 20.55 -16.38
C GLY A 450 -25.78 20.25 -16.57
N LYS A 451 -26.12 19.76 -17.77
CA LYS A 451 -27.49 19.39 -18.19
C LYS A 451 -27.58 18.03 -18.90
N GLY A 452 -26.55 17.19 -18.84
CA GLY A 452 -26.56 15.93 -19.59
C GLY A 452 -25.25 15.17 -19.57
N ASP A 453 -25.11 14.27 -20.53
CA ASP A 453 -24.03 13.29 -20.64
C ASP A 453 -22.86 13.84 -21.50
N ASP A 454 -21.75 13.11 -21.55
CA ASP A 454 -20.57 13.39 -22.39
C ASP A 454 -20.03 14.83 -22.30
N ILE A 455 -20.11 15.44 -21.11
CA ILE A 455 -19.56 16.78 -20.86
C ILE A 455 -18.08 16.65 -20.53
N GLY A 456 -17.22 17.40 -21.22
CA GLY A 456 -15.79 17.39 -20.97
C GLY A 456 -15.24 18.79 -20.78
N VAL A 457 -14.49 19.05 -19.70
CA VAL A 457 -13.74 20.30 -19.53
C VAL A 457 -12.29 20.01 -19.14
N TYR A 458 -11.35 20.58 -19.90
CA TYR A 458 -9.93 20.25 -19.82
C TYR A 458 -9.03 21.47 -19.87
N ASP A 459 -7.93 21.40 -19.11
CA ASP A 459 -6.71 22.18 -19.36
C ASP A 459 -6.90 23.70 -19.37
N LEU A 460 -7.61 24.24 -18.38
CA LEU A 460 -7.87 25.68 -18.27
C LEU A 460 -7.99 26.11 -16.81
N LEU A 461 -7.91 27.41 -16.57
CA LEU A 461 -8.22 28.07 -15.30
C LEU A 461 -9.58 28.75 -15.39
N ILE A 462 -10.35 28.71 -14.30
CA ILE A 462 -11.58 29.45 -14.07
C ILE A 462 -11.36 30.35 -12.85
N ASP A 463 -11.44 31.66 -13.03
CA ASP A 463 -11.49 32.62 -11.93
C ASP A 463 -12.93 33.12 -11.82
N GLY A 464 -13.59 32.95 -10.69
CA GLY A 464 -14.98 33.39 -10.50
C GLY A 464 -15.15 34.89 -10.31
N ASP A 465 -14.07 35.61 -10.00
CA ASP A 465 -14.03 37.03 -9.63
C ASP A 465 -15.01 37.43 -8.50
N ILE A 466 -15.31 36.50 -7.56
CA ILE A 466 -16.15 36.80 -6.39
C ILE A 466 -15.33 36.91 -5.10
N ASN A 467 -15.80 37.76 -4.18
CA ASN A 467 -15.15 38.01 -2.89
C ASN A 467 -16.12 37.97 -1.69
N VAL A 468 -17.33 37.42 -1.89
CA VAL A 468 -18.33 37.26 -0.83
C VAL A 468 -19.13 35.98 -1.08
N ARG A 469 -19.54 35.30 -0.02
CA ARG A 469 -20.44 34.16 -0.08
C ARG A 469 -21.90 34.60 -0.18
N ASP A 470 -22.52 34.41 -1.34
CA ASP A 470 -23.98 34.48 -1.51
C ASP A 470 -24.53 33.07 -1.77
N ASP A 471 -25.17 32.48 -0.76
CA ASP A 471 -25.68 31.11 -0.82
C ASP A 471 -26.74 30.92 -1.93
N GLU A 472 -27.54 31.95 -2.23
CA GLU A 472 -28.63 31.91 -3.21
C GLU A 472 -28.13 32.08 -4.66
N ALA A 473 -26.98 32.73 -4.85
CA ALA A 473 -26.42 32.94 -6.18
C ALA A 473 -25.74 31.68 -6.74
N ILE A 474 -25.96 31.40 -8.03
CA ILE A 474 -25.22 30.35 -8.75
C ILE A 474 -23.93 30.95 -9.30
N THR A 475 -22.92 30.99 -8.43
CA THR A 475 -21.57 31.52 -8.69
C THR A 475 -20.48 30.46 -8.50
N ASN A 476 -20.85 29.19 -8.69
CA ASN A 476 -19.90 28.08 -8.71
C ASN A 476 -19.24 27.97 -10.09
N ALA A 477 -18.04 27.39 -10.17
CA ALA A 477 -17.46 27.08 -11.49
C ALA A 477 -18.31 26.04 -12.22
N PHE A 478 -18.72 24.98 -11.51
CA PHE A 478 -19.61 23.94 -12.03
C PHE A 478 -20.82 23.74 -11.12
N HIS A 479 -21.99 23.71 -11.71
CA HIS A 479 -23.27 23.50 -11.02
C HIS A 479 -24.15 22.53 -11.81
N GLY A 480 -25.08 21.86 -11.14
CA GLY A 480 -26.09 21.02 -11.83
C GLY A 480 -25.67 19.56 -11.98
N GLY A 481 -26.25 18.90 -13.00
CA GLY A 481 -26.18 17.46 -13.20
C GLY A 481 -25.25 17.08 -14.36
N PHE A 482 -24.24 16.26 -14.06
CA PHE A 482 -23.32 15.70 -15.07
C PHE A 482 -23.59 14.21 -15.23
N GLY A 483 -24.09 13.82 -16.38
CA GLY A 483 -24.40 12.43 -16.66
C GLY A 483 -23.19 11.63 -17.16
N PRO A 484 -23.40 10.35 -17.51
CA PRO A 484 -22.34 9.43 -17.89
C PRO A 484 -21.43 9.93 -19.00
N GLY A 485 -20.21 9.41 -19.03
CA GLY A 485 -19.17 9.85 -19.98
C GLY A 485 -18.49 11.16 -19.61
N SER A 486 -19.08 11.95 -18.70
CA SER A 486 -18.56 13.27 -18.34
C SER A 486 -17.22 13.24 -17.58
N VAL A 487 -16.35 14.20 -17.87
CA VAL A 487 -15.00 14.33 -17.31
C VAL A 487 -14.63 15.79 -17.06
N LEU A 488 -14.09 16.06 -15.88
CA LEU A 488 -13.38 17.30 -15.59
C LEU A 488 -11.92 16.95 -15.29
N HIS A 489 -10.98 17.39 -16.12
CA HIS A 489 -9.59 16.96 -16.01
C HIS A 489 -8.63 18.13 -16.17
N ASN A 490 -7.79 18.32 -15.15
CA ASN A 490 -6.75 19.34 -15.16
C ASN A 490 -7.34 20.75 -15.34
N VAL A 491 -8.35 21.07 -14.52
CA VAL A 491 -8.96 22.40 -14.41
C VAL A 491 -8.59 23.07 -13.08
N TRP A 492 -8.13 24.32 -13.13
CA TRP A 492 -7.84 25.15 -11.96
C TRP A 492 -9.03 26.09 -11.74
N ILE A 493 -9.55 26.17 -10.52
CA ILE A 493 -10.70 26.97 -10.13
C ILE A 493 -10.31 27.83 -8.94
N GLU A 494 -10.51 29.14 -9.05
CA GLU A 494 -10.29 30.11 -7.97
C GLU A 494 -11.44 31.12 -7.87
N HIS A 495 -11.60 31.72 -6.69
CA HIS A 495 -12.53 32.84 -6.45
C HIS A 495 -13.97 32.61 -6.93
N THR A 496 -14.46 31.37 -6.84
CA THR A 496 -15.89 31.03 -7.00
C THR A 496 -16.54 30.77 -5.64
N LYS A 497 -17.86 30.60 -5.63
CA LYS A 497 -18.55 30.19 -4.39
C LYS A 497 -18.11 28.80 -4.00
N ALA A 498 -18.46 27.81 -4.81
CA ALA A 498 -17.89 26.48 -4.75
C ALA A 498 -17.16 26.16 -6.05
N GLY A 499 -16.22 25.22 -5.99
CA GLY A 499 -15.65 24.66 -7.21
C GLY A 499 -16.73 23.91 -7.97
N LEU A 500 -17.28 22.86 -7.35
CA LEU A 500 -18.31 22.02 -7.94
C LEU A 500 -19.48 21.84 -6.97
N TRP A 501 -20.67 22.28 -7.37
CA TRP A 501 -21.91 22.01 -6.63
C TRP A 501 -22.79 21.06 -7.44
N LEU A 502 -22.56 19.76 -7.26
CA LEU A 502 -23.24 18.69 -8.00
C LEU A 502 -24.63 18.51 -7.37
N THR A 503 -25.65 19.03 -8.03
CA THR A 503 -27.03 19.09 -7.50
C THR A 503 -28.04 19.04 -8.64
N LYS A 504 -29.32 18.96 -8.29
CA LYS A 504 -30.41 19.21 -9.22
C LYS A 504 -30.56 20.72 -9.46
N VAL A 505 -30.46 21.17 -10.71
CA VAL A 505 -30.79 22.56 -11.07
C VAL A 505 -32.28 22.81 -10.79
N LYS A 506 -32.63 23.99 -10.28
CA LYS A 506 -34.03 24.39 -10.09
C LYS A 506 -34.79 24.27 -11.42
N ASP A 507 -35.87 23.50 -11.43
CA ASP A 507 -36.68 23.15 -12.61
C ASP A 507 -36.01 22.22 -13.66
N GLY A 508 -34.79 21.74 -13.41
CA GLY A 508 -34.15 20.67 -14.20
C GLY A 508 -34.67 19.28 -13.81
N GLU A 509 -34.22 18.23 -14.47
CA GLU A 509 -34.46 16.83 -14.06
C GLU A 509 -33.18 16.00 -14.02
N GLU A 510 -32.04 16.63 -14.31
CA GLU A 510 -30.73 16.01 -14.42
C GLU A 510 -30.06 15.90 -13.05
N TYR A 511 -29.42 14.76 -12.81
CA TYR A 511 -28.63 14.47 -11.62
C TYR A 511 -27.25 13.99 -12.04
N THR A 512 -26.25 14.19 -11.19
CA THR A 512 -24.90 13.72 -11.50
C THR A 512 -24.80 12.20 -11.35
N HIS A 513 -24.33 11.52 -12.39
CA HIS A 513 -24.11 10.08 -12.41
C HIS A 513 -22.90 9.76 -13.29
N GLY A 514 -21.89 9.09 -12.72
CA GLY A 514 -20.73 8.67 -13.50
C GLY A 514 -19.78 9.81 -13.91
N LEU A 515 -19.63 10.85 -13.08
CA LEU A 515 -18.69 11.95 -13.33
C LEU A 515 -17.27 11.58 -12.84
N HIS A 516 -16.28 11.69 -13.73
CA HIS A 516 -14.85 11.53 -13.39
C HIS A 516 -14.16 12.89 -13.27
N MET A 517 -13.70 13.24 -12.07
CA MET A 517 -12.99 14.48 -11.77
C MET A 517 -11.55 14.16 -11.38
N VAL A 518 -10.57 14.72 -12.08
CA VAL A 518 -9.16 14.32 -11.92
C VAL A 518 -8.19 15.46 -12.12
N GLY A 519 -7.21 15.59 -11.22
CA GLY A 519 -6.15 16.61 -11.37
C GLY A 519 -6.65 18.05 -11.23
N LEU A 520 -7.72 18.28 -10.46
CA LEU A 520 -8.27 19.62 -10.27
C LEU A 520 -7.44 20.41 -9.25
N ARG A 521 -7.36 21.73 -9.42
CA ARG A 521 -6.88 22.67 -8.39
C ARG A 521 -8.05 23.56 -8.00
N MET A 522 -8.51 23.52 -6.76
CA MET A 522 -9.64 24.29 -6.26
C MET A 522 -9.18 25.15 -5.09
N ARG A 523 -9.05 26.46 -5.30
CA ARG A 523 -8.33 27.34 -4.36
C ARG A 523 -9.11 28.61 -4.04
N ASN A 524 -8.93 29.13 -2.83
CA ASN A 524 -9.46 30.43 -2.37
C ASN A 524 -10.98 30.60 -2.56
N LEU A 525 -11.75 29.56 -2.28
CA LEU A 525 -13.19 29.52 -2.50
C LEU A 525 -13.98 30.11 -1.32
N MET A 526 -15.21 30.55 -1.58
CA MET A 526 -16.08 31.12 -0.53
C MET A 526 -16.88 30.09 0.26
N ALA A 527 -17.03 28.89 -0.28
CA ALA A 527 -17.74 27.76 0.31
C ALA A 527 -16.98 26.47 -0.04
N ASP A 528 -17.70 25.38 -0.31
CA ASP A 528 -17.12 24.06 -0.53
C ASP A 528 -16.12 24.05 -1.71
N GLY A 529 -15.10 23.19 -1.63
CA GLY A 529 -14.37 22.81 -2.84
C GLY A 529 -15.29 22.09 -3.82
N ILE A 530 -15.93 21.03 -3.32
CA ILE A 530 -16.91 20.24 -4.06
C ILE A 530 -17.95 19.65 -3.11
N ASN A 531 -19.20 19.58 -3.58
CA ASN A 531 -20.27 18.87 -2.91
C ASN A 531 -20.94 17.84 -3.83
N PHE A 532 -20.83 16.54 -3.50
CA PHE A 532 -21.61 15.44 -4.09
C PHE A 532 -23.01 15.43 -3.48
N SER A 533 -23.88 16.31 -3.97
CA SER A 533 -25.19 16.56 -3.38
C SER A 533 -26.33 15.95 -4.21
N VAL A 534 -27.53 15.95 -3.62
CA VAL A 534 -28.85 15.64 -4.24
C VAL A 534 -28.78 14.52 -5.27
N GLY A 535 -28.56 13.28 -4.82
CA GLY A 535 -28.65 12.12 -5.71
C GLY A 535 -27.43 11.89 -6.60
N THR A 536 -26.28 12.50 -6.32
CA THR A 536 -25.05 12.21 -7.06
C THR A 536 -24.65 10.74 -6.87
N THR A 537 -24.41 10.00 -7.96
CA THR A 537 -23.98 8.59 -7.86
C THR A 537 -22.78 8.23 -8.74
N ASP A 538 -22.06 7.18 -8.34
CA ASP A 538 -21.01 6.52 -9.12
C ASP A 538 -19.95 7.48 -9.66
N SER A 539 -19.73 8.59 -8.93
CA SER A 539 -18.84 9.67 -9.34
C SER A 539 -17.57 9.65 -8.49
N MET A 540 -16.46 10.05 -9.10
CA MET A 540 -15.16 9.98 -8.46
C MET A 540 -14.35 11.24 -8.64
N LEU A 541 -13.90 11.80 -7.52
CA LEU A 541 -12.87 12.83 -7.47
C LEU A 541 -11.55 12.21 -7.05
N GLU A 542 -10.52 12.36 -7.88
CA GLU A 542 -9.18 11.88 -7.54
C GLU A 542 -8.03 12.80 -7.95
N GLN A 543 -6.88 12.61 -7.31
CA GLN A 543 -5.62 13.30 -7.64
C GLN A 543 -5.78 14.83 -7.68
N SER A 544 -6.65 15.40 -6.86
CA SER A 544 -6.99 16.83 -6.88
C SER A 544 -6.52 17.56 -5.61
N ASP A 545 -6.15 18.83 -5.78
CA ASP A 545 -5.71 19.73 -4.72
C ASP A 545 -6.82 20.73 -4.40
N VAL A 546 -7.30 20.71 -3.16
CA VAL A 546 -8.27 21.66 -2.60
C VAL A 546 -7.56 22.44 -1.51
N ARG A 547 -7.40 23.74 -1.68
CA ARG A 547 -6.71 24.59 -0.70
C ARG A 547 -7.53 25.81 -0.38
N TYR A 548 -7.68 26.09 0.91
CA TYR A 548 -8.38 27.27 1.37
C TYR A 548 -9.85 27.42 0.91
N PRO A 549 -10.67 26.34 0.95
CA PRO A 549 -12.11 26.45 0.75
C PRO A 549 -12.80 27.12 1.95
N GLY A 550 -13.96 27.71 1.70
CA GLY A 550 -14.76 28.45 2.69
C GLY A 550 -15.91 27.71 3.33
N ASP A 551 -15.88 26.40 3.19
CA ASP A 551 -16.68 25.43 3.90
C ASP A 551 -15.95 24.08 3.73
N ASP A 552 -16.69 22.98 3.75
CA ASP A 552 -16.16 21.65 3.49
C ASP A 552 -15.33 21.58 2.20
N GLY A 553 -14.05 21.20 2.31
CA GLY A 553 -13.22 21.06 1.13
C GLY A 553 -13.76 20.02 0.14
N ILE A 554 -14.18 18.86 0.65
CA ILE A 554 -14.91 17.85 -0.11
C ILE A 554 -16.10 17.38 0.74
N ALA A 555 -17.32 17.59 0.28
CA ALA A 555 -18.54 17.14 0.94
C ALA A 555 -19.29 16.09 0.11
N MET A 556 -19.89 15.12 0.80
CA MET A 556 -20.89 14.21 0.24
C MET A 556 -22.17 14.36 1.04
N TRP A 557 -23.18 15.00 0.47
CA TRP A 557 -24.38 15.37 1.22
C TRP A 557 -25.66 14.76 0.64
N SER A 558 -26.20 13.77 1.34
CA SER A 558 -27.45 13.11 0.94
C SER A 558 -28.66 13.91 1.40
N THR A 559 -29.04 14.93 0.62
CA THR A 559 -30.10 15.89 0.96
C THR A 559 -31.25 15.89 -0.06
N ASP A 560 -32.27 16.70 0.21
CA ASP A 560 -33.45 16.89 -0.65
C ASP A 560 -34.18 15.60 -1.04
N GLY A 561 -34.18 14.65 -0.10
CA GLY A 561 -34.86 13.36 -0.26
C GLY A 561 -34.24 12.48 -1.34
N ARG A 562 -32.95 12.67 -1.68
CA ARG A 562 -32.19 11.78 -2.56
C ARG A 562 -30.82 11.43 -2.00
N SER A 563 -30.49 10.15 -2.08
CA SER A 563 -29.24 9.62 -1.51
C SER A 563 -28.06 9.87 -2.45
N SER A 564 -26.93 10.34 -1.91
CA SER A 564 -25.64 10.26 -2.62
C SER A 564 -25.10 8.83 -2.47
N ILE A 565 -24.79 8.17 -3.59
CA ILE A 565 -24.53 6.72 -3.62
C ILE A 565 -23.23 6.38 -4.34
N ASN A 566 -22.39 5.55 -3.72
CA ASN A 566 -21.19 4.98 -4.34
C ASN A 566 -20.20 6.04 -4.87
N ASN A 567 -20.17 7.23 -4.27
CA ASN A 567 -19.20 8.26 -4.65
C ASN A 567 -17.87 8.03 -3.94
N THR A 568 -16.78 8.40 -4.63
CA THR A 568 -15.42 8.20 -4.11
C THR A 568 -14.62 9.49 -4.18
N ALA A 569 -14.05 9.90 -3.05
CA ALA A 569 -13.03 10.94 -2.97
C ALA A 569 -11.71 10.28 -2.56
N ARG A 570 -10.73 10.24 -3.49
CA ARG A 570 -9.45 9.57 -3.20
C ARG A 570 -8.19 10.24 -3.72
N PHE A 571 -7.05 10.01 -3.06
CA PHE A 571 -5.78 10.62 -3.45
C PHE A 571 -5.88 12.14 -3.63
N ASN A 572 -6.67 12.83 -2.80
CA ASN A 572 -6.77 14.28 -2.83
C ASN A 572 -5.96 14.91 -1.70
N THR A 573 -5.41 16.09 -1.93
CA THR A 573 -4.84 16.93 -0.88
C THR A 573 -5.85 18.02 -0.56
N VAL A 574 -6.31 18.08 0.69
CA VAL A 574 -7.30 19.07 1.14
C VAL A 574 -6.72 19.84 2.32
N SER A 575 -6.47 21.14 2.16
CA SER A 575 -5.74 21.93 3.13
C SER A 575 -6.44 23.24 3.46
N LEU A 576 -6.28 23.67 4.72
CA LEU A 576 -6.64 25.00 5.19
C LEU A 576 -8.11 25.39 4.95
N PRO A 577 -9.13 24.53 5.13
CA PRO A 577 -10.51 25.01 5.09
C PRO A 577 -10.68 26.10 6.14
N TRP A 578 -11.01 27.31 5.69
CA TRP A 578 -11.14 28.47 6.57
C TRP A 578 -12.46 28.45 7.34
N LEU A 579 -13.37 27.57 6.96
CA LEU A 579 -14.56 27.14 7.69
C LEU A 579 -14.78 25.64 7.47
N ALA A 580 -15.31 24.95 8.48
CA ALA A 580 -15.79 23.57 8.42
C ALA A 580 -14.67 22.54 8.17
N ASN A 581 -14.96 21.48 7.42
CA ASN A 581 -14.14 20.27 7.42
C ASN A 581 -13.19 20.23 6.23
N ASN A 582 -12.10 19.46 6.33
CA ASN A 582 -11.36 19.13 5.11
C ASN A 582 -12.22 18.20 4.23
N ILE A 583 -12.77 17.13 4.80
CA ILE A 583 -13.66 16.20 4.09
C ILE A 583 -14.86 15.84 4.96
N ALA A 584 -16.07 15.81 4.40
CA ALA A 584 -17.28 15.45 5.12
C ALA A 584 -18.16 14.47 4.33
N VAL A 585 -18.82 13.56 5.05
CA VAL A 585 -19.92 12.74 4.54
C VAL A 585 -21.13 12.84 5.46
N PHE A 586 -22.24 13.29 4.89
CA PHE A 586 -23.53 13.46 5.55
C PHE A 586 -24.54 12.46 5.00
N GLY A 587 -24.66 11.31 5.67
CA GLY A 587 -25.54 10.22 5.26
C GLY A 587 -25.14 9.55 3.94
N GLY A 588 -26.10 8.84 3.33
CA GLY A 588 -25.95 8.21 2.02
C GLY A 588 -25.55 6.73 2.04
N THR A 589 -25.24 6.19 0.86
CA THR A 589 -25.01 4.75 0.66
C THR A 589 -23.67 4.49 0.00
N ASP A 590 -22.87 3.57 0.56
CA ASP A 590 -21.64 3.05 -0.08
C ASP A 590 -20.58 4.09 -0.49
N ASN A 591 -20.56 5.27 0.13
CA ASN A 591 -19.61 6.34 -0.16
C ASN A 591 -18.21 6.06 0.43
N ARG A 592 -17.16 6.53 -0.24
CA ARG A 592 -15.76 6.22 0.12
C ARG A 592 -14.85 7.46 0.16
N ILE A 593 -14.04 7.55 1.20
CA ILE A 593 -12.99 8.55 1.41
C ILE A 593 -11.67 7.80 1.61
N GLN A 594 -10.80 7.79 0.59
CA GLN A 594 -9.64 6.88 0.54
C GLN A 594 -8.33 7.60 0.20
N ASP A 595 -7.22 7.27 0.86
CA ASP A 595 -5.88 7.72 0.44
C ASP A 595 -5.68 9.25 0.37
N ASN A 596 -6.51 10.04 1.08
CA ASN A 596 -6.42 11.50 1.06
C ASN A 596 -5.42 12.04 2.09
N LEU A 597 -4.98 13.27 1.85
CA LEU A 597 -4.16 14.05 2.77
C LEU A 597 -4.95 15.30 3.20
N ALA A 598 -5.33 15.38 4.47
CA ALA A 598 -6.09 16.49 5.03
C ALA A 598 -5.22 17.29 6.00
N MET A 599 -5.14 18.61 5.83
CA MET A 599 -4.26 19.46 6.62
C MET A 599 -4.93 20.71 7.15
N ASP A 600 -4.52 21.10 8.35
CA ASP A 600 -4.70 22.46 8.87
C ASP A 600 -6.12 23.03 8.88
N THR A 601 -7.09 22.29 9.44
CA THR A 601 -8.47 22.80 9.66
C THR A 601 -8.48 24.08 10.52
N ILE A 602 -9.14 25.16 10.10
CA ILE A 602 -9.07 26.45 10.80
C ILE A 602 -10.15 26.57 11.90
N THR A 603 -11.44 26.53 11.54
CA THR A 603 -12.53 26.75 12.51
C THR A 603 -13.79 25.95 12.17
N ASN A 604 -14.63 25.69 13.18
CA ASN A 604 -15.91 24.99 13.10
C ASN A 604 -15.92 23.65 12.30
N GLY A 605 -14.82 22.90 12.27
CA GLY A 605 -14.82 21.57 11.65
C GLY A 605 -13.65 20.68 12.03
N SER A 606 -13.54 19.57 11.30
CA SER A 606 -12.59 18.49 11.54
C SER A 606 -11.78 18.16 10.28
N GLY A 607 -10.80 17.28 10.41
CA GLY A 607 -10.15 16.72 9.22
C GLY A 607 -11.14 15.91 8.40
N ILE A 608 -11.71 14.85 8.99
CA ILE A 608 -12.75 14.06 8.33
C ILE A 608 -13.98 13.92 9.23
N THR A 609 -15.15 14.25 8.69
CA THR A 609 -16.43 14.18 9.39
C THR A 609 -17.34 13.12 8.77
N VAL A 610 -17.93 12.26 9.61
CA VAL A 610 -18.99 11.32 9.24
C VAL A 610 -20.19 11.62 10.13
N SER A 611 -21.28 12.14 9.54
CA SER A 611 -22.32 12.76 10.34
C SER A 611 -23.74 12.59 9.78
N THR A 612 -24.72 12.68 10.68
CA THR A 612 -26.14 12.90 10.34
C THR A 612 -26.57 14.34 10.63
N ARG A 613 -25.65 15.30 10.68
CA ARG A 613 -25.95 16.74 10.73
C ARG A 613 -26.63 17.17 9.43
N PHE A 614 -27.49 18.18 9.51
CA PHE A 614 -28.27 18.73 8.38
C PHE A 614 -29.40 17.82 7.86
N ASN A 615 -29.92 16.92 8.70
CA ASN A 615 -31.06 16.05 8.37
C ASN A 615 -30.88 15.27 7.04
N PRO A 616 -29.74 14.61 6.81
CA PRO A 616 -29.50 13.90 5.56
C PRO A 616 -30.33 12.61 5.54
N LEU A 617 -30.46 11.97 4.38
CA LEU A 617 -30.91 10.58 4.36
C LEU A 617 -29.94 9.71 5.18
N PRO A 618 -30.45 8.75 5.99
CA PRO A 618 -29.60 7.94 6.85
C PRO A 618 -28.51 7.19 6.09
N PHE A 619 -27.45 6.84 6.80
CA PHE A 619 -26.45 5.91 6.28
C PHE A 619 -27.07 4.54 5.98
N ALA A 620 -26.75 4.00 4.81
CA ALA A 620 -27.02 2.64 4.38
C ALA A 620 -25.80 2.03 3.68
N GLY A 621 -25.78 0.72 3.47
CA GLY A 621 -24.60 0.03 2.94
C GLY A 621 -23.38 0.23 3.85
N THR A 622 -22.20 0.41 3.27
CA THR A 622 -20.94 0.64 3.98
C THR A 622 -20.27 1.94 3.57
N THR A 623 -20.24 2.92 4.47
CA THR A 623 -19.38 4.10 4.31
C THR A 623 -17.96 3.78 4.75
N VAL A 624 -16.98 4.01 3.87
CA VAL A 624 -15.56 3.67 4.12
C VAL A 624 -14.70 4.94 4.20
N VAL A 625 -13.96 5.09 5.30
CA VAL A 625 -12.95 6.13 5.50
C VAL A 625 -11.61 5.44 5.77
N GLU A 626 -10.75 5.35 4.77
CA GLU A 626 -9.51 4.56 4.88
C GLU A 626 -8.25 5.14 4.29
N ARG A 627 -7.11 4.76 4.86
CA ARG A 627 -5.76 5.13 4.37
C ARG A 627 -5.54 6.64 4.22
N ASN A 628 -6.23 7.46 5.00
CA ASN A 628 -6.06 8.93 4.98
C ASN A 628 -5.00 9.37 6.01
N THR A 629 -4.27 10.44 5.69
CA THR A 629 -3.40 11.15 6.65
C THR A 629 -4.01 12.51 6.99
N LEU A 630 -4.15 12.79 8.28
CA LEU A 630 -4.69 14.04 8.80
C LEU A 630 -3.59 14.74 9.62
N ILE A 631 -3.23 15.97 9.25
CA ILE A 631 -2.12 16.71 9.88
C ILE A 631 -2.68 18.02 10.44
N ARG A 632 -2.53 18.24 11.75
CA ARG A 632 -2.96 19.48 12.42
C ARG A 632 -4.43 19.83 12.21
N THR A 633 -5.29 18.84 12.12
CA THR A 633 -6.73 19.00 11.88
C THR A 633 -7.55 19.03 13.17
N GLY A 634 -8.81 19.44 13.04
CA GLY A 634 -9.73 19.71 14.16
C GLY A 634 -9.70 21.16 14.59
N SER A 635 -10.82 21.66 15.11
CA SER A 635 -10.96 23.02 15.61
C SER A 635 -11.98 23.11 16.75
N TYR A 636 -12.19 24.31 17.28
CA TYR A 636 -13.32 24.56 18.17
C TYR A 636 -14.53 24.86 17.30
N ASP A 637 -15.66 24.21 17.55
CA ASP A 637 -16.94 24.56 16.95
C ASP A 637 -17.67 25.52 17.88
N THR A 638 -17.81 26.75 17.41
CA THR A 638 -18.42 27.87 18.15
C THR A 638 -19.94 27.73 18.26
N GLY A 639 -20.61 27.07 17.31
CA GLY A 639 -22.05 26.85 17.33
C GLY A 639 -22.46 25.72 18.29
N LEU A 640 -21.70 24.63 18.29
CA LEU A 640 -21.91 23.46 19.15
C LEU A 640 -21.16 23.57 20.48
N GLN A 641 -20.28 24.56 20.63
CA GLN A 641 -19.42 24.77 21.81
C GLN A 641 -18.62 23.51 22.17
N THR A 642 -18.05 22.86 21.16
CA THR A 642 -17.32 21.59 21.33
C THR A 642 -15.96 21.65 20.66
N ASN A 643 -14.99 20.99 21.30
CA ASN A 643 -13.69 20.73 20.71
C ASN A 643 -13.82 19.56 19.73
N LEU A 644 -13.53 19.81 18.45
CA LEU A 644 -13.57 18.81 17.39
C LEU A 644 -12.19 18.20 17.16
N GLY A 645 -12.17 16.94 16.74
CA GLY A 645 -10.94 16.17 16.55
C GLY A 645 -10.47 16.12 15.10
N ALA A 646 -9.44 15.30 14.85
CA ALA A 646 -9.08 14.97 13.47
C ALA A 646 -10.23 14.21 12.78
N PHE A 647 -10.84 13.25 13.46
CA PHE A 647 -12.07 12.59 13.04
C PHE A 647 -13.25 13.04 13.89
N TRP A 648 -14.39 13.28 13.24
CA TRP A 648 -15.64 13.62 13.92
C TRP A 648 -16.79 12.72 13.47
N LEU A 649 -17.22 11.85 14.38
CA LEU A 649 -18.35 10.95 14.21
C LEU A 649 -19.55 11.52 14.96
N PHE A 650 -20.52 12.07 14.22
CA PHE A 650 -21.57 12.90 14.81
C PHE A 650 -22.98 12.42 14.45
N ALA A 651 -23.61 11.72 15.41
CA ALA A 651 -25.00 11.27 15.33
C ALA A 651 -25.96 12.38 15.80
N ASP A 652 -26.25 13.34 14.93
CA ASP A 652 -26.94 14.59 15.29
C ASP A 652 -28.45 14.55 15.12
N THR A 653 -28.95 14.57 13.87
CA THR A 653 -30.40 14.67 13.61
C THR A 653 -31.08 13.33 13.39
N LYS A 654 -30.29 12.29 13.08
CA LYS A 654 -30.75 10.91 12.87
C LYS A 654 -29.77 9.91 13.47
N ASN A 655 -30.27 8.71 13.75
CA ASN A 655 -29.42 7.57 14.07
C ASN A 655 -28.47 7.27 12.89
N MET A 656 -27.24 6.86 13.22
CA MET A 656 -26.30 6.31 12.25
C MET A 656 -26.54 4.80 12.16
N THR A 657 -27.24 4.36 11.11
CA THR A 657 -27.77 3.00 10.97
C THR A 657 -27.02 2.11 9.97
N GLY A 658 -26.22 2.69 9.08
CA GLY A 658 -25.39 1.94 8.13
C GLY A 658 -24.05 1.52 8.74
N ASP A 659 -23.31 0.67 8.02
CA ASP A 659 -21.95 0.32 8.40
C ASP A 659 -21.01 1.48 8.11
N ILE A 660 -20.16 1.81 9.08
CA ILE A 660 -19.17 2.89 9.00
C ILE A 660 -17.82 2.30 9.40
N VAL A 661 -16.90 2.28 8.45
CA VAL A 661 -15.55 1.72 8.63
C VAL A 661 -14.53 2.83 8.55
N VAL A 662 -13.88 3.14 9.68
CA VAL A 662 -12.74 4.06 9.76
C VAL A 662 -11.48 3.23 9.99
N ARG A 663 -10.66 3.03 8.95
CA ARG A 663 -9.50 2.14 9.04
C ARG A 663 -8.20 2.60 8.39
N ASP A 664 -7.07 2.13 8.88
CA ASP A 664 -5.73 2.39 8.28
C ASP A 664 -5.36 3.89 8.17
N ASN A 665 -6.01 4.74 8.99
CA ASN A 665 -5.79 6.18 8.96
C ASN A 665 -4.75 6.63 9.98
N THR A 666 -4.11 7.76 9.69
CA THR A 666 -3.12 8.41 10.56
C THR A 666 -3.58 9.83 10.86
N ALA A 667 -3.63 10.21 12.12
CA ALA A 667 -3.87 11.58 12.58
C ALA A 667 -2.68 12.05 13.41
N LEU A 668 -2.06 13.15 12.98
CA LEU A 668 -0.85 13.73 13.54
C LEU A 668 -1.13 15.15 14.05
N ASP A 669 -0.76 15.42 15.30
CA ASP A 669 -0.83 16.75 15.93
C ASP A 669 -2.22 17.39 15.85
N SER A 670 -3.28 16.62 16.13
CA SER A 670 -4.67 17.13 16.11
C SER A 670 -4.86 18.29 17.09
N THR A 671 -5.59 19.35 16.71
CA THR A 671 -5.83 20.53 17.56
C THR A 671 -6.40 20.15 18.92
N PHE A 672 -7.40 19.24 18.93
CA PHE A 672 -7.98 18.67 20.13
C PHE A 672 -7.87 17.16 20.12
N ALA A 673 -8.96 16.42 19.90
CA ALA A 673 -8.91 14.97 19.99
C ALA A 673 -8.42 14.31 18.68
N GLY A 674 -7.96 13.07 18.75
CA GLY A 674 -7.75 12.27 17.54
C GLY A 674 -9.09 11.89 16.90
N VAL A 675 -9.97 11.27 17.67
CA VAL A 675 -11.35 10.92 17.28
C VAL A 675 -12.33 11.50 18.29
N VAL A 676 -13.36 12.20 17.82
CA VAL A 676 -14.52 12.63 18.61
C VAL A 676 -15.75 11.86 18.16
N ILE A 677 -16.44 11.22 19.10
CA ILE A 677 -17.75 10.59 18.92
C ILE A 677 -18.75 11.38 19.76
N ASN A 678 -19.71 12.04 19.12
CA ASN A 678 -20.73 12.83 19.82
C ASN A 678 -22.08 12.77 19.08
N GLY A 679 -23.08 13.47 19.62
CA GLY A 679 -24.45 13.41 19.10
C GLY A 679 -25.50 13.21 20.19
N THR A 680 -26.76 13.41 19.82
CA THR A 680 -27.91 13.06 20.68
C THR A 680 -28.62 11.79 20.22
N GLN A 681 -28.28 11.30 19.02
CA GLN A 681 -28.86 10.10 18.42
C GLN A 681 -27.97 8.89 18.64
N ALA A 682 -28.51 7.71 18.29
CA ALA A 682 -27.80 6.46 18.45
C ALA A 682 -26.91 6.14 17.24
N ILE A 683 -25.71 5.62 17.50
CA ILE A 683 -24.92 4.89 16.52
C ILE A 683 -25.25 3.40 16.71
N SER A 684 -26.24 2.94 15.96
CA SER A 684 -26.86 1.62 16.17
C SER A 684 -27.61 1.16 14.91
N GLY A 685 -27.61 -0.15 14.67
CA GLY A 685 -28.20 -0.76 13.47
C GLY A 685 -27.11 -1.41 12.63
N GLY A 686 -26.12 -0.62 12.23
CA GLY A 686 -24.89 -1.05 11.58
C GLY A 686 -23.67 -1.03 12.51
N ARG A 687 -22.53 -1.46 11.97
CA ARG A 687 -21.23 -1.51 12.65
C ARG A 687 -20.49 -0.18 12.49
N LEU A 688 -20.11 0.46 13.59
CA LEU A 688 -19.04 1.45 13.59
C LEU A 688 -17.71 0.76 13.95
N LEU A 689 -16.77 0.70 13.02
CA LEU A 689 -15.45 0.09 13.20
C LEU A 689 -14.35 1.17 13.18
N LEU A 690 -13.53 1.20 14.22
CA LEU A 690 -12.26 1.94 14.29
C LEU A 690 -11.12 0.93 14.25
N GLN A 691 -10.36 0.86 13.15
CA GLN A 691 -9.35 -0.17 12.95
C GLN A 691 -8.01 0.38 12.47
N ASN A 692 -6.87 -0.12 12.97
CA ASN A 692 -5.53 0.25 12.46
C ASN A 692 -5.31 1.77 12.42
N LEU A 693 -5.74 2.49 13.45
CA LEU A 693 -5.61 3.95 13.52
C LEU A 693 -4.34 4.32 14.28
N VAL A 694 -3.60 5.30 13.77
CA VAL A 694 -2.52 5.95 14.52
C VAL A 694 -2.96 7.36 14.88
N LEU A 695 -3.16 7.61 16.18
CA LEU A 695 -3.57 8.89 16.74
C LEU A 695 -2.41 9.44 17.58
N ASP A 696 -1.64 10.36 16.99
CA ASP A 696 -0.39 10.85 17.57
C ASP A 696 -0.44 12.34 17.85
N GLY A 697 -0.15 12.72 19.10
CA GLY A 697 -0.02 14.13 19.48
C GLY A 697 -1.34 14.89 19.63
N ALA A 698 -2.45 14.21 19.90
CA ALA A 698 -3.75 14.86 20.12
C ALA A 698 -3.70 15.90 21.27
N GLY A 699 -4.10 17.15 20.99
CA GLY A 699 -4.19 18.25 21.96
C GLY A 699 -5.11 18.00 23.17
N THR A 700 -6.06 17.06 23.08
CA THR A 700 -6.86 16.59 24.22
C THR A 700 -6.72 15.09 24.41
N ALA A 701 -7.71 14.30 23.99
CA ALA A 701 -7.71 12.85 24.11
C ALA A 701 -7.46 12.15 22.77
N GLY A 702 -6.87 10.96 22.77
CA GLY A 702 -6.78 10.15 21.55
C GLY A 702 -8.17 9.85 20.99
N VAL A 703 -9.02 9.22 21.81
CA VAL A 703 -10.44 9.00 21.51
C VAL A 703 -11.31 9.65 22.58
N GLN A 704 -12.27 10.48 22.17
CA GLN A 704 -13.20 11.17 23.04
C GLN A 704 -14.65 10.83 22.67
N VAL A 705 -15.44 10.38 23.65
CA VAL A 705 -16.88 10.10 23.50
C VAL A 705 -17.67 11.05 24.40
N ALA A 706 -18.55 11.84 23.80
CA ALA A 706 -19.39 12.81 24.51
C ALA A 706 -20.52 12.13 25.30
N GLN A 707 -21.03 12.79 26.33
CA GLN A 707 -21.99 12.20 27.29
C GLN A 707 -23.33 11.76 26.68
N THR A 708 -23.80 12.41 25.63
CA THR A 708 -25.18 12.27 25.12
C THR A 708 -25.34 11.20 24.05
N VAL A 709 -24.26 10.76 23.41
CA VAL A 709 -24.35 9.77 22.32
C VAL A 709 -24.59 8.39 22.92
N THR A 710 -25.34 7.54 22.21
CA THR A 710 -25.60 6.16 22.61
C THR A 710 -25.23 5.19 21.49
N GLY A 711 -25.01 3.91 21.83
CA GLY A 711 -24.65 2.88 20.87
C GLY A 711 -23.32 2.21 21.18
N ALA A 712 -22.58 1.82 20.14
CA ALA A 712 -21.26 1.23 20.32
C ALA A 712 -20.35 1.45 19.10
N ALA A 713 -19.04 1.46 19.36
CA ALA A 713 -18.00 1.32 18.34
C ALA A 713 -17.17 0.07 18.64
N GLU A 714 -16.78 -0.66 17.60
CA GLU A 714 -15.73 -1.66 17.70
C GLU A 714 -14.37 -1.00 17.48
N VAL A 715 -13.40 -1.38 18.31
CA VAL A 715 -12.05 -0.84 18.28
C VAL A 715 -11.08 -1.99 18.09
N ASP A 716 -10.18 -1.88 17.11
CA ASP A 716 -9.13 -2.87 16.83
C ASP A 716 -7.83 -2.18 16.40
N ASN A 717 -6.71 -2.58 16.99
CA ASN A 717 -5.38 -2.06 16.64
C ASN A 717 -5.30 -0.52 16.52
N VAL A 718 -5.91 0.21 17.48
CA VAL A 718 -5.83 1.67 17.57
C VAL A 718 -4.67 2.05 18.46
N ILE A 719 -3.67 2.72 17.88
CA ILE A 719 -2.49 3.22 18.57
C ILE A 719 -2.74 4.68 18.94
N VAL A 720 -2.82 4.94 20.24
CA VAL A 720 -2.84 6.31 20.78
C VAL A 720 -1.51 6.59 21.46
N ARG A 721 -0.87 7.71 21.12
CA ARG A 721 0.30 8.21 21.85
C ARG A 721 0.39 9.73 21.80
N GLY A 722 1.11 10.31 22.74
CA GLY A 722 1.34 11.76 22.77
C GLY A 722 0.09 12.62 23.08
N ALA A 723 -1.05 12.01 23.40
CA ALA A 723 -2.27 12.71 23.80
C ALA A 723 -2.03 13.53 25.08
N LYS A 724 -2.53 14.78 25.14
CA LYS A 724 -2.21 15.70 26.24
C LYS A 724 -3.06 15.54 27.49
N ILE A 725 -4.26 14.97 27.37
CA ILE A 725 -5.21 14.80 28.50
C ILE A 725 -5.39 13.32 28.85
N ALA A 726 -5.77 12.48 27.89
CA ALA A 726 -6.02 11.06 28.10
C ALA A 726 -5.91 10.25 26.80
N ASP A 727 -5.53 8.98 26.85
CA ASP A 727 -5.57 8.17 25.63
C ASP A 727 -7.01 7.93 25.15
N VAL A 728 -7.91 7.66 26.11
CA VAL A 728 -9.34 7.44 25.87
C VAL A 728 -10.15 8.14 26.96
N ALA A 729 -11.16 8.91 26.55
CA ALA A 729 -12.10 9.58 27.45
C ALA A 729 -13.54 9.29 27.00
N ASN A 730 -14.26 8.44 27.73
CA ASN A 730 -15.67 8.15 27.45
C ASN A 730 -16.59 8.70 28.54
N ALA A 731 -17.32 9.76 28.22
CA ALA A 731 -18.26 10.40 29.13
C ALA A 731 -19.68 9.83 29.04
N SER A 732 -19.98 8.97 28.07
CA SER A 732 -21.32 8.38 27.91
C SER A 732 -21.42 7.03 28.60
N ALA A 733 -22.38 6.92 29.51
CA ALA A 733 -22.80 5.62 30.05
C ALA A 733 -23.58 4.77 29.03
N GLY A 734 -24.09 5.39 27.96
CA GLY A 734 -24.90 4.74 26.93
C GLY A 734 -24.10 4.36 25.67
N PHE A 735 -22.80 4.64 25.61
CA PHE A 735 -21.94 4.34 24.48
C PHE A 735 -20.79 3.41 24.87
N ALA A 736 -20.71 2.24 24.23
CA ALA A 736 -19.67 1.26 24.49
C ALA A 736 -18.54 1.31 23.45
N LEU A 737 -17.30 1.43 23.93
CA LEU A 737 -16.10 1.14 23.13
C LEU A 737 -15.77 -0.35 23.31
N ARG A 738 -16.09 -1.16 22.30
CA ARG A 738 -15.92 -2.61 22.32
C ARG A 738 -14.58 -2.97 21.69
N GLU A 739 -13.56 -3.14 22.53
CA GLU A 739 -12.26 -3.63 22.09
C GLU A 739 -12.38 -5.07 21.58
N VAL A 740 -11.91 -5.30 20.35
CA VAL A 740 -11.75 -6.63 19.74
C VAL A 740 -10.29 -6.79 19.31
N ASN A 741 -9.80 -8.03 19.32
CA ASN A 741 -8.41 -8.36 19.05
C ASN A 741 -7.49 -7.48 19.90
N GLU A 742 -6.71 -6.58 19.29
CA GLU A 742 -5.78 -5.68 19.97
C GLU A 742 -6.43 -4.41 20.53
N GLY A 743 -7.68 -4.10 20.19
CA GLY A 743 -8.40 -2.97 20.77
C GLY A 743 -7.61 -1.67 20.69
N PHE A 744 -7.43 -0.99 21.83
CA PHE A 744 -6.42 0.07 21.96
C PHE A 744 -5.04 -0.54 22.14
N ALA A 745 -4.29 -0.70 21.03
CA ALA A 745 -3.00 -1.38 21.01
C ALA A 745 -1.91 -0.72 21.87
N SER A 746 -2.06 0.57 22.19
CA SER A 746 -1.16 1.27 23.12
C SER A 746 -1.40 0.91 24.59
N ALA A 747 -2.54 0.31 24.94
CA ALA A 747 -2.86 -0.08 26.31
C ALA A 747 -2.28 -1.47 26.66
N ALA A 748 -1.73 -1.60 27.87
CA ALA A 748 -1.24 -2.88 28.37
C ALA A 748 -2.39 -3.90 28.48
N LYS A 749 -2.20 -5.10 27.91
CA LYS A 749 -3.22 -6.15 27.92
C LYS A 749 -3.04 -7.08 29.15
N PRO A 750 -4.14 -7.51 29.81
CA PRO A 750 -4.06 -8.37 31.00
C PRO A 750 -3.56 -9.79 30.68
N PHE A 751 -3.84 -10.25 29.46
CA PHE A 751 -3.38 -11.51 28.90
C PHE A 751 -3.43 -11.40 27.37
N ALA A 752 -2.67 -12.21 26.64
CA ALA A 752 -2.70 -12.35 25.19
C ALA A 752 -3.23 -13.73 24.79
N ALA A 753 -3.98 -13.81 23.70
CA ALA A 753 -4.38 -15.06 23.09
C ALA A 753 -3.81 -15.17 21.67
N THR A 754 -3.21 -16.31 21.36
CA THR A 754 -2.53 -16.57 20.09
C THR A 754 -2.86 -17.98 19.63
N ALA A 755 -3.01 -18.19 18.33
CA ALA A 755 -2.97 -19.55 17.79
C ALA A 755 -1.53 -20.07 17.73
N GLU A 756 -1.31 -21.39 17.77
CA GLU A 756 0.02 -21.96 17.51
C GLU A 756 0.58 -21.46 16.16
N GLY A 757 1.62 -20.63 16.21
CA GLY A 757 2.25 -20.02 15.02
C GLY A 757 1.57 -18.76 14.46
N GLY A 758 0.59 -18.16 15.16
CA GLY A 758 -0.24 -17.06 14.63
C GLY A 758 -0.06 -15.68 15.28
N SER A 759 -0.58 -14.66 14.59
CA SER A 759 -0.65 -13.24 14.99
C SER A 759 -1.69 -13.00 16.11
N PRO A 760 -1.52 -11.99 16.99
CA PRO A 760 -2.49 -11.63 18.02
C PRO A 760 -3.80 -10.99 17.48
N ASN A 761 -3.90 -10.73 16.17
CA ASN A 761 -4.99 -9.96 15.54
C ASN A 761 -6.21 -10.82 15.16
N GLY A 762 -6.77 -11.55 16.14
CA GLY A 762 -7.93 -12.42 15.93
C GLY A 762 -7.59 -13.77 15.31
N PHE A 763 -8.62 -14.53 14.91
CA PHE A 763 -8.48 -15.91 14.45
C PHE A 763 -9.12 -16.11 13.08
N ALA A 764 -8.40 -16.71 12.14
CA ALA A 764 -8.92 -17.09 10.84
C ALA A 764 -8.82 -18.60 10.65
N LEU A 765 -9.90 -19.20 10.15
CA LEU A 765 -9.97 -20.63 9.85
C LEU A 765 -10.97 -20.89 8.71
N THR A 766 -10.97 -22.10 8.16
CA THR A 766 -11.97 -22.53 7.18
C THR A 766 -13.08 -23.34 7.86
N ALA A 767 -14.28 -23.38 7.28
CA ALA A 767 -15.35 -24.22 7.79
C ALA A 767 -14.89 -25.70 7.88
N GLY A 768 -15.07 -26.32 9.04
CA GLY A 768 -14.59 -27.67 9.35
C GLY A 768 -13.20 -27.74 10.00
N ALA A 769 -12.37 -26.70 9.89
CA ALA A 769 -11.04 -26.67 10.50
C ALA A 769 -11.09 -26.40 12.01
N THR A 770 -10.02 -26.76 12.72
CA THR A 770 -9.83 -26.46 14.14
C THR A 770 -8.53 -25.70 14.36
N LEU A 771 -8.52 -24.80 15.35
CA LEU A 771 -7.41 -23.95 15.71
C LEU A 771 -7.23 -24.00 17.23
N ALA A 772 -6.05 -24.42 17.71
CA ALA A 772 -5.75 -24.40 19.14
C ALA A 772 -5.32 -22.99 19.57
N ILE A 773 -5.96 -22.48 20.62
CA ILE A 773 -5.69 -21.15 21.17
C ILE A 773 -4.88 -21.29 22.44
N LYS A 774 -3.75 -20.60 22.48
CA LYS A 774 -2.90 -20.45 23.65
C LYS A 774 -3.16 -19.09 24.30
N VAL A 775 -3.39 -19.07 25.61
CA VAL A 775 -3.58 -17.86 26.41
C VAL A 775 -2.36 -17.68 27.32
N THR A 776 -1.76 -16.50 27.30
CA THR A 776 -0.62 -16.14 28.17
C THR A 776 -0.94 -14.91 29.01
N ASP A 777 -0.61 -14.91 30.29
CA ASP A 777 -0.77 -13.73 31.13
C ASP A 777 0.22 -12.60 30.76
N ALA A 778 0.09 -11.43 31.38
CA ALA A 778 0.98 -10.29 31.13
C ALA A 778 2.48 -10.58 31.39
N ALA A 779 2.82 -11.65 32.10
CA ALA A 779 4.20 -12.11 32.32
C ALA A 779 4.65 -13.19 31.31
N GLY A 780 3.81 -13.52 30.33
CA GLY A 780 4.07 -14.54 29.31
C GLY A 780 3.86 -15.98 29.79
N LYS A 781 3.26 -16.19 30.97
CA LYS A 781 2.99 -17.55 31.49
C LYS A 781 1.76 -18.12 30.79
N ASP A 782 1.85 -19.38 30.36
CA ASP A 782 0.70 -20.11 29.80
C ASP A 782 -0.37 -20.32 30.87
N VAL A 783 -1.55 -19.77 30.59
CA VAL A 783 -2.74 -19.81 31.44
C VAL A 783 -3.97 -20.33 30.70
N THR A 784 -3.75 -21.05 29.59
CA THR A 784 -4.80 -21.60 28.72
C THR A 784 -5.78 -22.47 29.51
N ALA A 785 -5.26 -23.36 30.35
CA ALA A 785 -6.08 -24.27 31.16
C ALA A 785 -6.91 -23.57 32.26
N GLN A 786 -6.58 -22.32 32.60
CA GLN A 786 -7.27 -21.48 33.57
C GLN A 786 -8.22 -20.48 32.90
N SER A 787 -8.25 -20.47 31.56
CA SER A 787 -9.05 -19.55 30.77
C SER A 787 -10.39 -20.19 30.39
N THR A 788 -11.43 -19.36 30.24
CA THR A 788 -12.73 -19.81 29.71
C THR A 788 -12.95 -19.24 28.32
N PHE A 789 -13.51 -20.05 27.42
CA PHE A 789 -13.75 -19.72 26.02
C PHE A 789 -15.24 -19.73 25.72
N ALA A 790 -15.75 -18.68 25.07
CA ALA A 790 -17.15 -18.59 24.66
C ALA A 790 -17.29 -17.91 23.31
N THR A 791 -17.94 -18.56 22.35
CA THR A 791 -18.23 -18.00 21.03
C THR A 791 -19.64 -17.43 20.97
N GLU A 792 -19.81 -16.22 20.44
CA GLU A 792 -21.12 -15.56 20.34
C GLU A 792 -22.08 -16.27 19.39
N GLN A 793 -21.59 -16.72 18.22
CA GLN A 793 -22.36 -17.49 17.25
C GLN A 793 -21.71 -18.86 17.03
N ALA A 794 -22.08 -19.81 17.89
CA ALA A 794 -21.64 -21.19 17.82
C ALA A 794 -22.03 -21.90 16.51
N SER A 795 -22.91 -21.32 15.68
CA SER A 795 -23.21 -21.82 14.33
C SER A 795 -22.14 -21.48 13.30
N ILE A 796 -21.30 -20.46 13.55
CA ILE A 796 -20.19 -20.06 12.68
C ILE A 796 -18.89 -20.67 13.19
N ALA A 797 -18.57 -20.52 14.47
CA ALA A 797 -17.44 -21.20 15.10
C ALA A 797 -17.72 -21.51 16.58
N ALA A 798 -17.18 -22.59 17.11
CA ALA A 798 -17.34 -23.00 18.50
C ALA A 798 -16.00 -23.35 19.15
N ALA A 799 -15.71 -22.78 20.33
CA ALA A 799 -14.54 -23.13 21.12
C ALA A 799 -14.91 -24.12 22.24
N ASP A 800 -14.04 -25.09 22.50
CA ASP A 800 -14.18 -26.01 23.63
C ASP A 800 -13.46 -25.51 24.90
N ALA A 801 -13.64 -26.25 26.00
CA ALA A 801 -13.02 -25.92 27.29
C ALA A 801 -11.49 -26.05 27.31
N ALA A 802 -10.89 -26.68 26.29
CA ALA A 802 -9.44 -26.79 26.14
C ALA A 802 -8.85 -25.67 25.27
N GLY A 803 -9.68 -24.74 24.78
CA GLY A 803 -9.24 -23.65 23.91
C GLY A 803 -9.10 -24.06 22.44
N VAL A 804 -9.73 -25.15 22.00
CA VAL A 804 -9.77 -25.54 20.58
C VAL A 804 -10.99 -24.91 19.93
N LEU A 805 -10.75 -23.98 19.01
CA LEU A 805 -11.75 -23.28 18.22
C LEU A 805 -12.03 -24.03 16.91
N ARG A 806 -13.28 -24.35 16.62
CA ARG A 806 -13.71 -25.05 15.40
C ARG A 806 -14.53 -24.15 14.51
N GLY A 807 -14.18 -24.07 13.22
CA GLY A 807 -14.98 -23.42 12.19
C GLY A 807 -16.12 -24.34 11.79
N ILE A 808 -17.34 -23.82 11.72
CA ILE A 808 -18.56 -24.59 11.48
C ILE A 808 -19.20 -24.18 10.16
N ALA A 809 -19.38 -22.88 9.95
CA ALA A 809 -19.94 -22.32 8.73
C ALA A 809 -19.22 -21.03 8.36
N THR A 810 -19.21 -20.69 7.08
CA THR A 810 -18.66 -19.43 6.59
C THR A 810 -19.32 -18.26 7.29
N GLY A 811 -18.52 -17.30 7.72
CA GLY A 811 -18.98 -16.07 8.36
C GLY A 811 -18.00 -15.57 9.39
N GLU A 812 -18.40 -14.54 10.13
CA GLU A 812 -17.61 -13.95 11.20
C GLU A 812 -18.34 -14.12 12.54
N THR A 813 -17.63 -14.47 13.59
CA THR A 813 -18.15 -14.51 14.96
C THR A 813 -17.12 -13.94 15.94
N ARG A 814 -17.51 -13.74 17.20
CA ARG A 814 -16.61 -13.28 18.26
C ARG A 814 -16.34 -14.40 19.23
N LEU A 815 -15.08 -14.54 19.62
CA LEU A 815 -14.62 -15.39 20.70
C LEU A 815 -14.28 -14.52 21.92
N ARG A 816 -14.98 -14.73 23.01
CA ARG A 816 -14.65 -14.17 24.33
C ARG A 816 -13.78 -15.15 25.10
N ILE A 817 -12.65 -14.65 25.58
CA ILE A 817 -11.72 -15.39 26.43
C ILE A 817 -11.68 -14.66 27.77
N ALA A 818 -11.83 -15.37 28.88
CA ALA A 818 -11.71 -14.78 30.22
C ALA A 818 -10.65 -15.49 31.05
N TYR A 819 -9.84 -14.70 31.76
CA TYR A 819 -8.79 -15.16 32.65
C TYR A 819 -8.54 -14.12 33.76
N GLY A 820 -8.34 -14.57 35.00
CA GLY A 820 -7.92 -13.69 36.10
C GLY A 820 -8.91 -12.58 36.46
N GLY A 821 -10.20 -12.74 36.14
CA GLY A 821 -11.24 -11.71 36.34
C GLY A 821 -11.33 -10.68 35.20
N ALA A 822 -10.49 -10.79 34.18
CA ALA A 822 -10.55 -10.00 32.95
C ALA A 822 -11.13 -10.82 31.79
N GLU A 823 -11.77 -10.15 30.82
CA GLU A 823 -12.28 -10.76 29.58
C GLU A 823 -11.77 -9.96 28.37
N ARG A 824 -11.37 -10.64 27.30
CA ARG A 824 -11.00 -10.04 26.00
C ARG A 824 -11.81 -10.71 24.90
N THR A 825 -12.14 -9.95 23.86
CA THR A 825 -12.88 -10.42 22.69
C THR A 825 -11.97 -10.48 21.47
N TYR A 826 -12.06 -11.54 20.67
CA TYR A 826 -11.30 -11.73 19.44
C TYR A 826 -12.26 -12.03 18.30
N MET A 827 -12.02 -11.41 17.14
CA MET A 827 -12.77 -11.71 15.94
C MET A 827 -12.34 -13.07 15.39
N VAL A 828 -13.32 -13.86 14.96
CA VAL A 828 -13.13 -15.16 14.34
C VAL A 828 -13.71 -15.11 12.94
N LYS A 829 -12.87 -15.21 11.92
CA LYS A 829 -13.28 -15.29 10.53
C LYS A 829 -13.22 -16.73 10.06
N VAL A 830 -14.39 -17.28 9.73
CA VAL A 830 -14.51 -18.59 9.10
C VAL A 830 -14.73 -18.37 7.61
N ALA A 831 -13.69 -18.60 6.82
CA ALA A 831 -13.85 -18.64 5.37
C ALA A 831 -14.63 -19.89 4.97
N ALA A 832 -15.22 -19.87 3.78
CA ALA A 832 -15.69 -21.11 3.17
C ALA A 832 -14.55 -22.12 3.23
N ALA A 833 -14.89 -23.38 3.54
CA ALA A 833 -14.03 -24.45 3.09
C ALA A 833 -13.80 -24.14 1.61
N GLN A 834 -12.55 -23.91 1.21
CA GLN A 834 -12.25 -23.83 -0.20
C GLN A 834 -13.00 -25.01 -0.83
N ALA A 835 -13.83 -24.72 -1.83
CA ALA A 835 -13.98 -25.74 -2.85
C ALA A 835 -12.52 -25.96 -3.28
N VAL A 836 -11.93 -27.03 -2.73
CA VAL A 836 -10.99 -27.79 -3.52
C VAL A 836 -11.78 -27.93 -4.80
N ASN A 837 -11.41 -27.18 -5.83
CA ASN A 837 -11.83 -27.53 -7.17
C ASN A 837 -11.62 -29.04 -7.17
N PRO A 838 -12.69 -29.85 -7.32
CA PRO A 838 -12.46 -31.27 -7.41
C PRO A 838 -11.36 -31.40 -8.46
N PRO A 839 -10.33 -32.24 -8.24
CA PRO A 839 -9.41 -32.55 -9.32
C PRO A 839 -10.29 -32.78 -10.53
N VAL A 840 -10.04 -32.05 -11.62
CA VAL A 840 -10.85 -32.08 -12.83
C VAL A 840 -11.25 -33.54 -13.03
N ASP A 841 -12.57 -33.80 -12.92
CA ASP A 841 -13.12 -35.10 -13.23
C ASP A 841 -12.93 -35.30 -14.73
N THR A 842 -11.76 -35.82 -15.10
CA THR A 842 -11.59 -36.46 -16.40
C THR A 842 -12.24 -37.84 -16.33
N GLY A 843 -13.57 -37.86 -16.29
CA GLY A 843 -14.35 -39.06 -16.59
C GLY A 843 -15.34 -39.47 -15.50
N GLY A 844 -16.61 -39.14 -15.74
CA GLY A 844 -17.73 -39.62 -14.94
C GLY A 844 -17.66 -41.12 -14.64
N GLY A 845 -17.81 -41.45 -13.35
CA GLY A 845 -17.93 -42.83 -12.87
C GLY A 845 -18.22 -42.90 -11.37
N ASN A 846 -19.48 -43.10 -11.00
CA ASN A 846 -20.00 -43.66 -9.74
C ASN A 846 -19.16 -43.50 -8.46
N ALA A 847 -19.57 -42.56 -7.59
CA ALA A 847 -19.16 -42.49 -6.19
C ALA A 847 -19.76 -43.66 -5.38
N GLY A 848 -19.03 -44.79 -5.35
CA GLY A 848 -19.38 -45.96 -4.54
C GLY A 848 -18.22 -46.85 -4.11
N SER A 849 -16.96 -46.58 -4.51
CA SER A 849 -15.85 -47.54 -4.29
C SER A 849 -14.47 -46.98 -3.91
N ALA A 850 -14.25 -45.65 -3.87
CA ALA A 850 -12.91 -45.05 -3.77
C ALA A 850 -12.12 -45.38 -2.48
N GLY A 851 -12.79 -45.64 -1.36
CA GLY A 851 -12.12 -46.08 -0.12
C GLY A 851 -11.33 -47.38 -0.28
N SER A 852 -11.76 -48.27 -1.20
CA SER A 852 -11.12 -49.59 -1.40
C SER A 852 -9.83 -49.54 -2.22
N ALA A 853 -9.63 -48.53 -3.07
CA ALA A 853 -8.52 -48.50 -4.04
C ALA A 853 -7.20 -48.01 -3.41
N ILE A 854 -7.23 -46.95 -2.60
CA ILE A 854 -6.04 -46.45 -1.89
C ILE A 854 -5.57 -47.41 -0.81
N ASP A 855 -6.51 -48.10 -0.14
CA ASP A 855 -6.21 -49.14 0.85
C ASP A 855 -5.58 -50.38 0.18
N ALA A 856 -6.04 -50.73 -1.03
CA ALA A 856 -5.42 -51.79 -1.84
C ALA A 856 -4.02 -51.39 -2.33
N ALA A 857 -3.82 -50.15 -2.75
CA ALA A 857 -2.51 -49.62 -3.14
C ALA A 857 -1.52 -49.61 -1.96
N ALA A 858 -2.00 -49.23 -0.76
CA ALA A 858 -1.21 -49.30 0.48
C ALA A 858 -0.79 -50.73 0.79
N SER A 859 -1.73 -51.68 0.70
CA SER A 859 -1.46 -53.11 0.93
C SER A 859 -0.43 -53.67 -0.07
N ALA A 860 -0.48 -53.24 -1.34
CA ALA A 860 0.48 -53.66 -2.35
C ALA A 860 1.89 -53.08 -2.09
N ASN A 861 1.97 -51.83 -1.65
CA ASN A 861 3.23 -51.18 -1.30
C ASN A 861 3.83 -51.74 -0.01
N ASP A 862 3.02 -52.09 0.98
CA ASP A 862 3.44 -52.78 2.19
C ASP A 862 4.06 -54.16 1.88
N ALA A 863 3.48 -54.90 0.91
CA ALA A 863 4.03 -56.16 0.44
C ALA A 863 5.43 -55.98 -0.20
N LYS A 864 5.62 -54.93 -1.01
CA LYS A 864 6.94 -54.57 -1.59
C LYS A 864 7.94 -54.18 -0.50
N LEU A 865 7.51 -53.37 0.47
CA LEU A 865 8.30 -52.95 1.61
C LEU A 865 8.80 -54.17 2.42
N LYS A 866 7.93 -55.15 2.63
CA LYS A 866 8.22 -56.41 3.34
C LYS A 866 9.14 -57.36 2.53
N ALA A 867 8.99 -57.41 1.21
CA ALA A 867 9.77 -58.28 0.34
C ALA A 867 11.21 -57.78 0.09
N SER A 868 11.46 -56.48 0.24
CA SER A 868 12.82 -55.93 0.09
C SER A 868 13.72 -56.38 1.25
N ALA A 869 14.88 -56.97 0.93
CA ALA A 869 15.87 -57.43 1.91
C ALA A 869 17.02 -56.41 2.17
N GLY A 870 17.13 -55.35 1.36
CA GLY A 870 18.19 -54.34 1.45
C GLY A 870 17.76 -53.03 2.14
N ASP A 871 18.73 -52.15 2.37
CA ASP A 871 18.51 -50.81 2.96
C ASP A 871 18.04 -49.76 1.94
N ALA A 872 18.09 -50.06 0.64
CA ALA A 872 17.51 -49.23 -0.42
C ALA A 872 16.20 -49.85 -0.92
N ILE A 873 15.09 -49.18 -0.70
CA ILE A 873 13.74 -49.68 -1.05
C ILE A 873 13.16 -48.73 -2.08
N ALA A 874 12.82 -49.23 -3.27
CA ALA A 874 12.28 -48.42 -4.35
C ALA A 874 10.80 -48.75 -4.61
N VAL A 875 9.96 -47.73 -4.70
CA VAL A 875 8.54 -47.83 -5.06
C VAL A 875 8.20 -46.73 -6.05
N ASN A 876 7.47 -47.05 -7.11
CA ASN A 876 6.92 -46.04 -8.01
C ASN A 876 5.59 -45.54 -7.48
N ALA A 877 5.35 -44.23 -7.57
CA ALA A 877 4.04 -43.65 -7.32
C ALA A 877 3.01 -44.16 -8.35
N SER A 878 1.75 -44.12 -7.96
CA SER A 878 0.61 -44.35 -8.82
C SER A 878 0.47 -43.24 -9.86
N ALA A 879 -0.40 -43.43 -10.85
CA ALA A 879 -0.61 -42.45 -11.93
C ALA A 879 -1.06 -41.06 -11.43
N ASP A 880 -1.70 -40.99 -10.27
CA ASP A 880 -2.10 -39.75 -9.58
C ASP A 880 -0.95 -39.10 -8.77
N GLY A 881 0.27 -39.64 -8.85
CA GLY A 881 1.44 -39.17 -8.13
C GLY A 881 1.51 -39.56 -6.66
N THR A 882 0.65 -40.47 -6.18
CA THR A 882 0.62 -40.91 -4.78
C THR A 882 1.29 -42.27 -4.55
N ALA A 883 1.91 -42.48 -3.38
CA ALA A 883 2.41 -43.77 -2.91
C ALA A 883 2.02 -43.99 -1.44
N PRO A 884 0.87 -44.63 -1.16
CA PRO A 884 0.42 -44.92 0.20
C PRO A 884 1.08 -46.18 0.78
N PHE A 885 1.24 -46.21 2.10
CA PHE A 885 1.68 -47.35 2.93
C PHE A 885 0.84 -47.37 4.21
N THR A 886 0.69 -48.51 4.89
CA THR A 886 0.16 -48.47 6.25
C THR A 886 1.23 -47.97 7.23
N ALA A 887 0.82 -47.17 8.22
CA ALA A 887 1.72 -46.68 9.27
C ALA A 887 2.41 -47.87 9.99
N GLN A 888 1.66 -48.95 10.23
CA GLN A 888 2.18 -50.16 10.86
C GLN A 888 3.27 -50.85 10.04
N ALA A 889 3.14 -50.91 8.71
CA ALA A 889 4.16 -51.52 7.86
C ALA A 889 5.46 -50.71 7.87
N LEU A 890 5.37 -49.37 7.83
CA LEU A 890 6.55 -48.49 7.95
C LEU A 890 7.22 -48.62 9.32
N LEU A 891 6.45 -48.66 10.41
CA LEU A 891 6.97 -48.88 11.76
C LEU A 891 7.68 -50.22 11.90
N THR A 892 7.09 -51.28 11.35
CA THR A 892 7.67 -52.64 11.36
C THR A 892 8.97 -52.68 10.55
N ALA A 893 8.98 -52.07 9.37
CA ALA A 893 10.16 -52.01 8.52
C ALA A 893 11.29 -51.18 9.16
N ALA A 894 10.96 -50.05 9.79
CA ALA A 894 11.92 -49.20 10.49
C ALA A 894 12.52 -49.90 11.73
N ALA A 895 11.75 -50.70 12.47
CA ALA A 895 12.25 -51.45 13.62
C ALA A 895 13.26 -52.54 13.21
N GLY A 896 13.02 -53.21 12.07
CA GLY A 896 13.96 -54.20 11.54
C GLY A 896 15.16 -53.61 10.79
N ARG A 897 14.99 -52.43 10.19
CA ARG A 897 15.98 -51.74 9.34
C ARG A 897 15.96 -50.22 9.55
N PRO A 898 16.50 -49.71 10.67
CA PRO A 898 16.39 -48.29 11.02
C PRO A 898 17.15 -47.36 10.06
N ASN A 899 18.15 -47.88 9.35
CA ASN A 899 18.97 -47.11 8.39
C ASN A 899 18.43 -47.20 6.95
N ALA A 900 17.36 -47.96 6.71
CA ALA A 900 16.82 -48.09 5.37
C ALA A 900 16.15 -46.80 4.88
N VAL A 901 16.27 -46.53 3.58
CA VAL A 901 15.71 -45.37 2.90
C VAL A 901 14.69 -45.83 1.87
N LEU A 902 13.48 -45.29 1.99
CA LEU A 902 12.39 -45.49 1.06
C LEU A 902 12.46 -44.44 -0.05
N THR A 903 12.68 -44.88 -1.28
CA THR A 903 12.74 -44.02 -2.47
C THR A 903 11.44 -44.17 -3.25
N ILE A 904 10.67 -43.09 -3.29
CA ILE A 904 9.46 -42.99 -4.11
C ILE A 904 9.83 -42.28 -5.41
N ALA A 905 9.47 -42.84 -6.56
CA ALA A 905 9.72 -42.23 -7.87
C ALA A 905 8.41 -41.90 -8.60
N ASN A 906 8.35 -40.71 -9.20
CA ASN A 906 7.31 -40.34 -10.16
C ASN A 906 7.93 -39.56 -11.32
N GLY A 907 7.93 -40.14 -12.51
CA GLY A 907 8.55 -39.54 -13.70
C GLY A 907 10.01 -39.15 -13.47
N GLY A 908 10.35 -37.87 -13.72
CA GLY A 908 11.68 -37.31 -13.52
C GLY A 908 12.03 -36.92 -12.07
N ALA A 909 11.16 -37.22 -11.10
CA ALA A 909 11.34 -36.84 -9.70
C ALA A 909 11.44 -38.03 -8.75
N THR A 910 12.27 -37.92 -7.71
CA THR A 910 12.37 -38.93 -6.65
C THR A 910 12.33 -38.31 -5.27
N TYR A 911 11.80 -39.05 -4.29
CA TYR A 911 11.73 -38.65 -2.89
C TYR A 911 12.32 -39.74 -1.99
N ARG A 912 13.46 -39.48 -1.35
CA ARG A 912 14.25 -40.46 -0.57
C ARG A 912 14.06 -40.24 0.93
N PHE A 913 13.08 -40.94 1.50
CA PHE A 913 12.64 -40.74 2.88
C PHE A 913 13.21 -41.81 3.84
N PRO A 914 13.98 -41.44 4.88
CA PRO A 914 14.47 -42.40 5.87
C PRO A 914 13.34 -43.07 6.66
N LEU A 915 13.38 -44.40 6.81
CA LEU A 915 12.34 -45.12 7.56
C LEU A 915 12.33 -44.76 9.05
N SER A 916 13.49 -44.46 9.65
CA SER A 916 13.58 -43.96 11.02
C SER A 916 12.89 -42.61 11.20
N LEU A 917 12.96 -41.72 10.20
CA LEU A 917 12.24 -40.45 10.21
C LEU A 917 10.72 -40.68 10.11
N ALA A 918 10.26 -41.56 9.21
CA ALA A 918 8.84 -41.90 9.09
C ALA A 918 8.31 -42.48 10.41
N ALA A 919 9.02 -43.43 11.00
CA ALA A 919 8.66 -44.04 12.27
C ALA A 919 8.60 -43.02 13.42
N LYS A 920 9.56 -42.08 13.48
CA LYS A 920 9.56 -40.99 14.46
C LYS A 920 8.32 -40.11 14.27
N LEU A 921 8.08 -39.62 13.06
CA LEU A 921 6.98 -38.70 12.77
C LEU A 921 5.59 -39.32 12.99
N ILE A 922 5.44 -40.63 12.72
CA ILE A 922 4.21 -41.38 13.02
C ILE A 922 3.97 -41.46 14.53
N LYS A 923 5.01 -41.79 15.31
CA LYS A 923 4.92 -41.91 16.77
C LYS A 923 4.66 -40.57 17.45
N ASP A 924 5.37 -39.52 17.04
CA ASP A 924 5.22 -38.17 17.60
C ASP A 924 3.79 -37.63 17.44
N ARG A 925 3.04 -38.15 16.47
CA ARG A 925 1.64 -37.79 16.17
C ARG A 925 0.61 -38.77 16.74
N GLY A 926 1.04 -39.83 17.44
CA GLY A 926 0.16 -40.79 18.10
C GLY A 926 -0.55 -41.78 17.19
N TYR A 927 -0.03 -42.04 15.98
CA TYR A 927 -0.65 -42.96 15.01
C TYR A 927 0.00 -44.36 14.99
N ASP A 928 0.87 -44.66 15.96
CA ASP A 928 1.61 -45.91 16.03
C ASP A 928 0.76 -47.12 16.46
N GLN A 929 -0.43 -46.87 17.00
CA GLN A 929 -1.39 -47.90 17.42
C GLN A 929 -2.65 -47.95 16.52
N ASP A 930 -2.71 -47.15 15.45
CA ASP A 930 -3.87 -47.08 14.58
C ASP A 930 -3.74 -48.03 13.38
N PRO A 931 -4.50 -49.15 13.34
CA PRO A 931 -4.39 -50.13 12.27
C PRO A 931 -4.96 -49.64 10.93
N LYS A 932 -5.64 -48.47 10.90
CA LYS A 932 -6.22 -47.86 9.71
C LYS A 932 -5.44 -46.64 9.22
N ALA A 933 -4.36 -46.25 9.91
CA ALA A 933 -3.55 -45.12 9.51
C ALA A 933 -2.73 -45.42 8.26
N LEU A 934 -2.87 -44.58 7.24
CA LEU A 934 -2.07 -44.58 6.02
C LEU A 934 -1.08 -43.42 6.01
N TRP A 935 0.14 -43.72 5.61
CA TRP A 935 1.19 -42.75 5.29
C TRP A 935 1.30 -42.62 3.77
N ILE A 936 1.03 -41.44 3.25
CA ILE A 936 0.87 -41.19 1.82
C ILE A 936 1.96 -40.22 1.37
N PHE A 937 2.84 -40.68 0.49
CA PHE A 937 3.77 -39.80 -0.22
C PHE A 937 3.10 -39.23 -1.47
N GLU A 938 3.35 -37.96 -1.77
CA GLU A 938 2.94 -37.33 -3.02
C GLU A 938 4.15 -36.71 -3.71
N ILE A 939 4.30 -37.00 -5.00
CA ILE A 939 5.30 -36.39 -5.88
C ILE A 939 4.56 -35.97 -7.14
N LYS A 940 4.26 -34.69 -7.29
CA LYS A 940 3.41 -34.18 -8.38
C LYS A 940 4.10 -33.02 -9.09
N PRO A 941 4.50 -33.16 -10.37
CA PRO A 941 4.79 -32.00 -11.20
C PRO A 941 3.57 -31.07 -11.19
N LEU A 942 3.79 -29.77 -10.98
CA LEU A 942 2.67 -28.83 -10.96
C LEU A 942 2.06 -28.73 -12.35
N GLU A 943 0.74 -28.90 -12.41
CA GLU A 943 -0.04 -28.64 -13.61
C GLU A 943 -0.07 -27.14 -13.92
N ASP A 944 -0.34 -26.79 -15.18
CA ASP A 944 -0.34 -25.39 -15.64
C ASP A 944 -1.25 -24.46 -14.83
N SER A 945 -2.33 -24.99 -14.25
CA SER A 945 -3.26 -24.27 -13.37
C SER A 945 -2.65 -23.84 -12.04
N ALA A 946 -1.64 -24.57 -11.53
CA ALA A 946 -0.94 -24.28 -10.28
C ALA A 946 0.35 -23.45 -10.48
N LEU A 947 0.78 -23.26 -11.73
CA LEU A 947 1.98 -22.49 -12.07
C LEU A 947 1.87 -20.95 -11.95
N PRO A 948 0.71 -20.27 -12.07
CA PRO A 948 0.65 -18.81 -12.03
C PRO A 948 1.32 -18.17 -10.79
N PRO A 949 1.00 -18.57 -9.54
CA PRO A 949 1.64 -17.98 -8.35
C PRO A 949 3.15 -18.29 -8.27
N ILE A 950 3.57 -19.44 -8.81
CA ILE A 950 4.99 -19.83 -8.92
C ILE A 950 5.72 -18.92 -9.91
N ARG A 951 5.16 -18.73 -11.11
CA ARG A 951 5.77 -17.87 -12.15
C ARG A 951 5.81 -16.41 -11.71
N GLU A 952 4.76 -15.95 -11.02
CA GLU A 952 4.71 -14.61 -10.46
C GLU A 952 5.79 -14.38 -9.40
N ALA A 953 5.96 -15.31 -8.46
CA ALA A 953 7.04 -15.23 -7.46
C ALA A 953 8.43 -15.25 -8.12
N ALA A 954 8.63 -16.10 -9.15
CA ALA A 954 9.87 -16.15 -9.91
C ALA A 954 10.15 -14.80 -10.61
N ALA A 955 9.16 -14.23 -11.30
CA ALA A 955 9.30 -12.97 -12.02
C ALA A 955 9.64 -11.79 -11.09
N ARG A 956 8.93 -11.67 -9.96
CA ARG A 956 9.21 -10.62 -8.95
C ARG A 956 10.63 -10.69 -8.39
N GLN A 957 11.20 -11.89 -8.30
CA GLN A 957 12.55 -12.11 -7.79
C GLN A 957 13.61 -12.24 -8.89
N LYS A 958 13.24 -11.97 -10.15
CA LYS A 958 14.13 -12.08 -11.33
C LYS A 958 14.79 -13.46 -11.44
N LEU A 959 13.99 -14.51 -11.23
CA LEU A 959 14.38 -15.91 -11.33
C LEU A 959 13.75 -16.51 -12.58
N ASP A 960 14.53 -17.25 -13.37
CA ASP A 960 13.98 -18.02 -14.48
C ASP A 960 13.79 -19.47 -14.07
N LEU A 961 12.60 -20.04 -14.29
CA LEU A 961 12.33 -21.46 -14.03
C LEU A 961 13.01 -22.33 -15.08
N VAL A 962 13.92 -23.19 -14.65
CA VAL A 962 14.71 -24.08 -15.52
C VAL A 962 14.03 -25.44 -15.73
N ALA A 963 13.12 -25.81 -14.83
CA ALA A 963 12.31 -27.02 -14.92
C ALA A 963 10.93 -26.81 -14.31
N ALA A 964 9.98 -27.69 -14.65
CA ALA A 964 8.66 -27.69 -14.03
C ALA A 964 8.80 -27.86 -12.50
N PRO A 965 8.20 -26.98 -11.68
CA PRO A 965 8.15 -27.15 -10.24
C PRO A 965 7.48 -28.48 -9.87
N VAL A 966 7.94 -29.10 -8.79
CA VAL A 966 7.41 -30.37 -8.30
C VAL A 966 6.99 -30.20 -6.84
N GLU A 967 5.75 -30.56 -6.54
CA GLU A 967 5.25 -30.70 -5.19
C GLU A 967 5.74 -32.02 -4.59
N PHE A 968 6.35 -31.93 -3.41
CA PHE A 968 6.67 -33.05 -2.57
C PHE A 968 5.90 -32.90 -1.27
N ALA A 969 4.99 -33.83 -1.01
CA ALA A 969 4.18 -33.83 0.20
C ALA A 969 4.17 -35.22 0.86
N VAL A 970 3.86 -35.19 2.15
CA VAL A 970 3.56 -36.37 2.94
C VAL A 970 2.30 -36.08 3.71
N ALA A 971 1.32 -36.97 3.61
CA ALA A 971 0.08 -36.89 4.35
C ALA A 971 -0.14 -38.16 5.17
N LEU A 972 -0.71 -38.00 6.36
CA LEU A 972 -1.12 -39.08 7.24
C LEU A 972 -2.64 -39.11 7.30
N ARG A 973 -3.24 -40.20 6.84
CA ARG A 973 -4.70 -40.37 6.80
C ARG A 973 -5.15 -41.42 7.79
N SER A 974 -6.13 -41.12 8.64
CA SER A 974 -6.86 -42.11 9.42
C SER A 974 -8.36 -41.85 9.32
N GLY A 975 -9.10 -42.80 8.76
CA GLY A 975 -10.50 -42.61 8.41
C GLY A 975 -10.68 -41.40 7.49
N ALA A 976 -11.49 -40.43 7.91
CA ALA A 976 -11.71 -39.17 7.18
C ALA A 976 -10.68 -38.07 7.51
N LYS A 977 -9.84 -38.25 8.54
CA LYS A 977 -8.84 -37.24 8.95
C LYS A 977 -7.60 -37.38 8.08
N ILE A 978 -7.13 -36.28 7.49
CA ILE A 978 -5.86 -36.18 6.76
C ILE A 978 -5.03 -35.08 7.41
N GLU A 979 -3.78 -35.37 7.75
CA GLU A 979 -2.80 -34.43 8.29
C GLU A 979 -1.61 -34.33 7.33
N THR A 980 -1.31 -33.14 6.81
CA THR A 980 -0.12 -32.91 5.97
C THR A 980 1.10 -32.58 6.83
N ILE A 981 2.22 -33.23 6.55
CA ILE A 981 3.47 -33.06 7.29
C ILE A 981 4.35 -32.05 6.56
N ALA A 982 4.43 -30.83 7.08
CA ALA A 982 5.18 -29.74 6.44
C ALA A 982 6.68 -29.67 6.84
N ASP A 983 7.05 -30.17 8.03
CA ASP A 983 8.39 -30.05 8.60
C ASP A 983 8.86 -31.37 9.25
N PHE A 984 10.17 -31.59 9.21
CA PHE A 984 10.85 -32.80 9.70
C PHE A 984 11.76 -32.55 10.90
N GLY A 985 11.64 -31.40 11.56
CA GLY A 985 12.43 -31.08 12.75
C GLY A 985 13.93 -31.00 12.46
N GLY A 986 14.31 -30.42 11.32
CA GLY A 986 15.71 -30.23 10.92
C GLY A 986 16.40 -31.42 10.27
N VAL A 987 15.71 -32.55 10.08
CA VAL A 987 16.25 -33.69 9.35
C VAL A 987 16.15 -33.43 7.85
N TYR A 988 17.30 -33.30 7.17
CA TYR A 988 17.33 -33.16 5.71
C TYR A 988 16.85 -34.43 5.02
N VAL A 989 15.92 -34.27 4.09
CA VAL A 989 15.45 -35.34 3.21
C VAL A 989 15.82 -35.00 1.77
N ASP A 990 16.41 -35.97 1.08
CA ASP A 990 16.83 -35.84 -0.32
C ASP A 990 15.62 -35.99 -1.24
N ARG A 991 15.46 -35.06 -2.18
CA ARG A 991 14.55 -35.20 -3.32
C ARG A 991 15.22 -34.76 -4.60
N THR A 992 14.93 -35.43 -5.71
CA THR A 992 15.57 -35.13 -6.99
C THR A 992 14.58 -34.58 -8.00
N ILE A 993 15.03 -33.61 -8.79
CA ILE A 993 14.37 -33.19 -10.04
C ILE A 993 15.39 -33.40 -11.16
N ARG A 994 15.02 -34.17 -12.19
CA ARG A 994 15.85 -34.38 -13.38
C ARG A 994 15.50 -33.35 -14.45
N THR A 995 16.51 -32.68 -14.97
CA THR A 995 16.38 -31.77 -16.12
C THR A 995 17.00 -32.41 -17.37
N PRO A 996 16.44 -32.17 -18.56
CA PRO A 996 17.01 -32.68 -19.80
C PRO A 996 18.36 -32.01 -20.12
N ASP A 997 18.56 -30.77 -19.67
CA ASP A 997 19.74 -29.98 -19.97
C ASP A 997 20.85 -30.12 -18.93
N ARG A 998 22.10 -29.96 -19.40
CA ARG A 998 23.28 -29.79 -18.54
C ARG A 998 23.31 -28.36 -17.98
N LEU A 999 23.04 -28.20 -16.70
CA LEU A 999 22.96 -26.91 -16.03
C LEU A 999 24.32 -26.48 -15.49
N ASP A 1000 24.59 -25.17 -15.54
CA ASP A 1000 25.75 -24.55 -14.90
C ASP A 1000 25.44 -24.20 -13.44
N GLU A 1001 26.05 -24.91 -12.51
CA GLU A 1001 25.82 -24.78 -11.07
C GLU A 1001 26.20 -23.40 -10.48
N ALA A 1002 26.97 -22.60 -11.22
CA ALA A 1002 27.30 -21.22 -10.84
C ALA A 1002 26.13 -20.26 -11.08
N SER A 1003 25.25 -20.58 -12.02
CA SER A 1003 24.10 -19.76 -12.42
C SER A 1003 22.74 -20.35 -12.03
N VAL A 1004 22.69 -21.59 -11.54
CA VAL A 1004 21.45 -22.22 -11.06
C VAL A 1004 21.39 -22.50 -9.57
N THR A 1005 20.18 -22.56 -9.03
CA THR A 1005 19.90 -22.97 -7.66
C THR A 1005 18.55 -23.68 -7.54
N ALA A 1006 18.33 -24.38 -6.43
CA ALA A 1006 17.01 -24.84 -6.05
C ALA A 1006 16.36 -23.85 -5.08
N VAL A 1007 15.06 -23.71 -5.20
CA VAL A 1007 14.23 -22.85 -4.36
C VAL A 1007 12.99 -23.58 -3.90
N VAL A 1008 12.48 -23.17 -2.75
CA VAL A 1008 11.20 -23.61 -2.21
C VAL A 1008 10.21 -22.45 -2.22
N TYR A 1009 8.99 -22.71 -2.66
CA TYR A 1009 7.93 -21.73 -2.63
C TYR A 1009 7.37 -21.59 -1.20
N ARG A 1010 7.36 -20.38 -0.66
CA ARG A 1010 6.77 -20.05 0.63
C ARG A 1010 5.59 -19.12 0.39
N GLN A 1011 4.41 -19.52 0.82
CA GLN A 1011 3.25 -18.63 0.83
C GLN A 1011 3.44 -17.57 1.91
N GLY A 1012 3.27 -16.29 1.56
CA GLY A 1012 3.35 -15.16 2.49
C GLY A 1012 1.98 -14.69 2.97
N GLU A 1013 2.00 -13.73 3.90
CA GLU A 1013 0.79 -13.01 4.33
C GLU A 1013 0.22 -12.18 3.17
N ALA A 1014 -1.10 -11.96 3.15
CA ALA A 1014 -1.86 -11.40 2.01
C ALA A 1014 -1.86 -12.23 0.72
N GLY A 1015 -1.46 -13.51 0.77
CA GLY A 1015 -1.53 -14.44 -0.37
C GLY A 1015 -0.38 -14.34 -1.37
N MET A 1016 0.56 -13.41 -1.17
CA MET A 1016 1.74 -13.26 -2.03
C MET A 1016 2.85 -14.24 -1.64
N GLY A 1017 3.19 -15.18 -2.52
CA GLY A 1017 4.29 -16.11 -2.28
C GLY A 1017 5.67 -15.57 -2.67
N SER A 1018 6.72 -16.23 -2.16
CA SER A 1018 8.11 -15.95 -2.51
C SER A 1018 8.94 -17.23 -2.57
N PHE A 1019 9.96 -17.24 -3.41
CA PHE A 1019 10.99 -18.27 -3.41
C PHE A 1019 12.08 -17.97 -2.40
N VAL A 1020 12.43 -19.00 -1.63
CA VAL A 1020 13.56 -18.98 -0.71
C VAL A 1020 14.54 -20.07 -1.14
N TYR A 1021 15.84 -19.78 -1.04
CA TYR A 1021 16.89 -20.75 -1.30
C TYR A 1021 16.69 -22.04 -0.50
N VAL A 1022 16.96 -23.18 -1.14
CA VAL A 1022 17.18 -24.45 -0.45
C VAL A 1022 18.44 -25.12 -0.95
N PRO A 1023 19.18 -25.83 -0.06
CA PRO A 1023 20.34 -26.60 -0.46
C PRO A 1023 20.07 -27.57 -1.61
N ALA A 1024 20.98 -27.61 -2.57
CA ALA A 1024 20.93 -28.57 -3.66
C ALA A 1024 22.31 -28.90 -4.22
N LEU A 1025 22.45 -30.14 -4.68
CA LEU A 1025 23.60 -30.64 -5.41
C LEU A 1025 23.24 -30.90 -6.87
N PHE A 1026 24.07 -30.44 -7.78
CA PHE A 1026 23.90 -30.58 -9.22
C PHE A 1026 24.89 -31.63 -9.73
N ARG A 1027 24.40 -32.72 -10.31
CA ARG A 1027 25.25 -33.81 -10.84
C ARG A 1027 24.86 -34.15 -12.28
N ALA A 1028 25.85 -34.59 -13.07
CA ALA A 1028 25.57 -35.08 -14.41
C ALA A 1028 24.70 -36.34 -14.33
N GLY A 1029 23.61 -36.36 -15.08
CA GLY A 1029 22.82 -37.56 -15.31
C GLY A 1029 23.48 -38.46 -16.35
N GLU A 1030 23.14 -39.76 -16.34
CA GLU A 1030 23.64 -40.74 -17.32
C GLU A 1030 23.23 -40.42 -18.77
N ASP A 1031 22.18 -39.61 -18.95
CA ASP A 1031 21.64 -39.13 -20.23
C ASP A 1031 22.24 -37.78 -20.69
N GLY A 1032 23.21 -37.23 -19.98
CA GLY A 1032 23.80 -35.92 -20.26
C GLY A 1032 23.04 -34.72 -19.68
N GLY A 1033 21.86 -34.93 -19.10
CA GLY A 1033 21.10 -33.92 -18.35
C GLY A 1033 21.65 -33.67 -16.94
N THR A 1034 20.88 -32.99 -16.09
CA THR A 1034 21.27 -32.70 -14.70
C THR A 1034 20.32 -33.33 -13.71
N ILE A 1035 20.87 -34.02 -12.71
CA ILE A 1035 20.14 -34.48 -11.53
C ILE A 1035 20.34 -33.44 -10.43
N VAL A 1036 19.28 -32.69 -10.12
CA VAL A 1036 19.26 -31.71 -9.02
C VAL A 1036 18.78 -32.40 -7.76
N THR A 1037 19.69 -32.69 -6.83
CA THR A 1037 19.38 -33.29 -5.52
C THR A 1037 19.16 -32.18 -4.50
N ILE A 1038 17.90 -31.86 -4.23
CA ILE A 1038 17.47 -30.88 -3.25
C ILE A 1038 17.48 -31.54 -1.86
N ARG A 1039 18.10 -30.87 -0.90
CA ARG A 1039 18.16 -31.29 0.50
C ARG A 1039 17.40 -30.29 1.35
N SER A 1040 16.25 -30.67 1.89
CA SER A 1040 15.52 -29.74 2.77
C SER A 1040 14.76 -30.47 3.88
N PRO A 1041 14.55 -29.79 5.03
CA PRO A 1041 13.93 -30.39 6.19
C PRO A 1041 12.39 -30.33 6.19
N GLY A 1042 11.74 -30.11 5.04
CA GLY A 1042 10.27 -30.04 4.99
C GLY A 1042 9.67 -30.38 3.63
N ASN A 1043 8.35 -30.28 3.54
CA ASN A 1043 7.55 -30.47 2.32
C ASN A 1043 7.03 -29.14 1.79
N SER A 1044 6.93 -29.03 0.47
CA SER A 1044 6.44 -27.86 -0.28
C SER A 1044 6.53 -28.10 -1.80
N VAL A 1045 6.31 -27.05 -2.58
CA VAL A 1045 6.65 -26.94 -4.00
C VAL A 1045 8.10 -26.52 -4.14
N TYR A 1046 8.87 -27.30 -4.89
CA TYR A 1046 10.28 -27.04 -5.18
C TYR A 1046 10.48 -26.74 -6.66
N ALA A 1047 11.34 -25.77 -6.96
CA ALA A 1047 11.70 -25.41 -8.31
C ALA A 1047 13.23 -25.31 -8.46
N VAL A 1048 13.68 -25.47 -9.70
CA VAL A 1048 15.07 -25.20 -10.11
C VAL A 1048 15.04 -23.92 -10.93
N VAL A 1049 15.84 -22.93 -10.53
CA VAL A 1049 15.86 -21.61 -11.15
C VAL A 1049 17.27 -21.20 -11.57
N SER A 1050 17.39 -20.35 -12.60
CA SER A 1050 18.62 -19.62 -12.90
C SER A 1050 18.56 -18.19 -12.42
N HIS A 1051 19.68 -17.73 -11.86
CA HIS A 1051 19.88 -16.37 -11.37
C HIS A 1051 21.39 -16.11 -11.25
N VAL A 1052 21.87 -15.02 -11.86
CA VAL A 1052 23.29 -14.63 -11.85
C VAL A 1052 23.43 -13.29 -11.17
N ALA A 1053 24.25 -13.23 -10.13
CA ALA A 1053 24.58 -11.98 -9.43
C ALA A 1053 26.08 -11.69 -9.51
N THR A 1054 26.42 -10.44 -9.82
CA THR A 1054 27.79 -9.90 -9.84
C THR A 1054 27.82 -8.53 -9.18
N PHE A 1055 28.99 -8.11 -8.70
CA PHE A 1055 29.18 -6.84 -8.01
C PHE A 1055 30.44 -6.13 -8.52
N ALA A 1056 30.34 -4.82 -8.74
CA ALA A 1056 31.41 -4.02 -9.35
C ALA A 1056 32.68 -4.00 -8.48
N ASP A 1057 32.52 -3.90 -7.16
CA ASP A 1057 33.59 -3.86 -6.17
C ASP A 1057 34.29 -5.21 -5.93
N LEU A 1058 33.89 -6.27 -6.65
CA LEU A 1058 34.52 -7.59 -6.60
C LEU A 1058 35.44 -7.88 -7.80
N SER A 1059 35.55 -6.99 -8.78
CA SER A 1059 36.21 -7.25 -10.08
C SER A 1059 37.57 -7.96 -9.99
N ASN A 1060 38.38 -7.66 -8.97
CA ASN A 1060 39.67 -8.31 -8.68
C ASN A 1060 39.78 -8.82 -7.23
N HIS A 1061 38.66 -9.04 -6.55
CA HIS A 1061 38.63 -9.43 -5.15
C HIS A 1061 38.83 -10.94 -4.97
N TRP A 1062 39.67 -11.37 -4.03
CA TRP A 1062 40.02 -12.80 -3.83
C TRP A 1062 38.81 -13.69 -3.52
N ALA A 1063 37.76 -13.11 -2.92
CA ALA A 1063 36.52 -13.82 -2.55
C ALA A 1063 35.41 -13.72 -3.61
N LYS A 1064 35.70 -13.16 -4.80
CA LYS A 1064 34.69 -12.89 -5.84
C LYS A 1064 33.84 -14.13 -6.14
N GLN A 1065 34.50 -15.24 -6.43
CA GLN A 1065 33.82 -16.47 -6.83
C GLN A 1065 32.90 -17.01 -5.73
N GLU A 1066 33.35 -17.03 -4.47
CA GLU A 1066 32.52 -17.48 -3.35
C GLU A 1066 31.32 -16.55 -3.10
N ILE A 1067 31.53 -15.23 -3.20
CA ILE A 1067 30.47 -14.22 -2.97
C ILE A 1067 29.42 -14.29 -4.08
N GLU A 1068 29.82 -14.26 -5.35
CA GLU A 1068 28.92 -14.31 -6.49
C GLU A 1068 28.14 -15.63 -6.50
N ARG A 1069 28.78 -16.77 -6.17
CA ARG A 1069 28.08 -18.04 -6.01
C ARG A 1069 26.98 -17.98 -4.95
N LEU A 1070 27.27 -17.41 -3.78
CA LEU A 1070 26.26 -17.27 -2.72
C LEU A 1070 25.15 -16.28 -3.10
N ALA A 1071 25.47 -15.25 -3.88
CA ALA A 1071 24.52 -14.23 -4.32
C ALA A 1071 23.58 -14.78 -5.41
N SER A 1072 24.13 -15.49 -6.39
CA SER A 1072 23.38 -16.22 -7.42
C SER A 1072 22.43 -17.23 -6.79
N LYS A 1073 22.80 -17.82 -5.65
CA LYS A 1073 21.97 -18.74 -4.85
C LYS A 1073 21.02 -18.03 -3.87
N LEU A 1074 20.87 -16.70 -3.91
CA LEU A 1074 19.98 -15.91 -3.04
C LEU A 1074 20.32 -15.94 -1.54
N ILE A 1075 21.54 -16.36 -1.16
CA ILE A 1075 21.98 -16.46 0.23
C ILE A 1075 22.51 -15.11 0.74
N VAL A 1076 23.37 -14.45 -0.05
CA VAL A 1076 23.90 -13.11 0.24
C VAL A 1076 23.30 -12.07 -0.69
N LYS A 1077 23.21 -10.82 -0.23
CA LYS A 1077 22.74 -9.67 -1.01
C LYS A 1077 23.79 -8.55 -0.98
N GLY A 1078 23.83 -7.74 -2.03
CA GLY A 1078 24.63 -6.52 -2.08
C GLY A 1078 24.14 -5.45 -1.11
N ILE A 1079 24.87 -4.33 -1.04
CA ILE A 1079 24.56 -3.18 -0.19
C ILE A 1079 23.92 -2.01 -0.95
N GLY A 1080 23.62 -2.19 -2.24
CA GLY A 1080 23.10 -1.15 -3.15
C GLY A 1080 24.16 -0.69 -4.17
N GLY A 1081 23.72 -0.02 -5.26
CA GLY A 1081 24.62 0.56 -6.27
C GLY A 1081 25.62 -0.43 -6.91
N ASP A 1082 25.20 -1.67 -7.15
CA ASP A 1082 26.02 -2.78 -7.67
C ASP A 1082 27.23 -3.17 -6.80
N ALA A 1083 27.25 -2.80 -5.50
CA ALA A 1083 28.33 -3.11 -4.57
C ALA A 1083 27.97 -4.23 -3.56
N PHE A 1084 28.97 -5.03 -3.16
CA PHE A 1084 28.87 -6.02 -2.08
C PHE A 1084 29.40 -5.52 -0.72
N GLY A 1085 30.38 -4.63 -0.74
CA GLY A 1085 31.10 -4.12 0.43
C GLY A 1085 32.02 -5.17 1.08
N PRO A 1086 32.97 -5.79 0.34
CA PRO A 1086 33.72 -6.94 0.83
C PRO A 1086 34.55 -6.68 2.09
N ALA A 1087 35.07 -5.45 2.26
CA ALA A 1087 35.90 -5.04 3.39
C ALA A 1087 35.11 -4.62 4.65
N ARG A 1088 33.79 -4.43 4.55
CA ARG A 1088 32.97 -4.03 5.69
C ARG A 1088 32.95 -5.16 6.72
N SER A 1089 33.01 -4.83 8.01
CA SER A 1089 32.78 -5.82 9.06
C SER A 1089 31.34 -6.38 8.98
N ILE A 1090 31.16 -7.62 9.44
CA ILE A 1090 29.84 -8.26 9.53
C ILE A 1090 29.43 -8.48 10.98
N THR A 1091 28.16 -8.23 11.28
CA THR A 1091 27.61 -8.42 12.63
C THR A 1091 27.23 -9.88 12.88
N ARG A 1092 27.06 -10.24 14.16
CA ARG A 1092 26.60 -11.57 14.58
C ARG A 1092 25.20 -11.88 14.04
N ALA A 1093 24.29 -10.91 14.05
CA ALA A 1093 22.95 -11.07 13.48
C ALA A 1093 22.98 -11.30 11.96
N GLU A 1094 23.79 -10.52 11.23
CA GLU A 1094 23.95 -10.70 9.79
C GLU A 1094 24.52 -12.08 9.46
N PHE A 1095 25.58 -12.53 10.15
CA PHE A 1095 26.14 -13.85 9.88
C PHE A 1095 25.18 -14.99 10.24
N ALA A 1096 24.43 -14.87 11.34
CA ALA A 1096 23.38 -15.83 11.68
C ALA A 1096 22.29 -15.92 10.59
N ALA A 1097 21.87 -14.77 10.03
CA ALA A 1097 20.91 -14.73 8.94
C ALA A 1097 21.44 -15.40 7.67
N LEU A 1098 22.71 -15.15 7.31
CA LEU A 1098 23.34 -15.81 6.16
C LEU A 1098 23.43 -17.33 6.38
N LEU A 1099 23.78 -17.78 7.58
CA LEU A 1099 23.91 -19.19 7.92
C LEU A 1099 22.55 -19.91 7.85
N VAL A 1100 21.50 -19.32 8.42
CA VAL A 1100 20.14 -19.88 8.38
C VAL A 1100 19.62 -19.99 6.95
N ARG A 1101 19.82 -18.94 6.14
CA ARG A 1101 19.46 -18.95 4.72
C ARG A 1101 20.26 -20.00 3.97
N GLY A 1102 21.58 -20.06 4.15
CA GLY A 1102 22.45 -21.04 3.50
C GLY A 1102 22.13 -22.50 3.85
N LEU A 1103 21.55 -22.74 5.02
CA LEU A 1103 21.08 -24.07 5.43
C LEU A 1103 19.64 -24.36 4.96
N GLY A 1104 18.91 -23.38 4.43
CA GLY A 1104 17.52 -23.54 3.99
C GLY A 1104 16.56 -23.95 5.11
N LEU A 1105 16.81 -23.49 6.33
CA LEU A 1105 16.02 -23.85 7.51
C LEU A 1105 14.67 -23.12 7.52
N ARG A 1106 13.66 -23.73 8.15
CA ARG A 1106 12.35 -23.10 8.36
C ARG A 1106 12.33 -22.50 9.76
N ASP A 1107 11.82 -21.28 9.91
CA ASP A 1107 11.53 -20.71 11.23
C ASP A 1107 10.49 -21.60 11.94
N PRO A 1108 10.84 -22.22 13.08
CA PRO A 1108 9.89 -23.03 13.84
C PRO A 1108 8.88 -22.18 14.63
N GLY A 1109 8.99 -20.85 14.61
CA GLY A 1109 8.23 -19.94 15.46
C GLY A 1109 8.72 -19.93 16.90
N GLY A 1110 8.07 -19.14 17.77
CA GLY A 1110 8.39 -19.05 19.20
C GLY A 1110 9.31 -17.88 19.59
N ASP A 1111 9.90 -17.94 20.78
CA ASP A 1111 10.83 -16.92 21.30
C ASP A 1111 12.26 -17.20 20.82
N THR A 1112 13.04 -16.14 20.60
CA THR A 1112 14.49 -16.19 20.33
C THR A 1112 15.28 -16.74 21.51
N GLY A 1113 14.75 -16.62 22.73
CA GLY A 1113 15.41 -17.01 23.99
C GLY A 1113 16.55 -16.06 24.41
N PHE A 1114 16.75 -14.95 23.70
CA PHE A 1114 17.77 -13.94 24.00
C PHE A 1114 17.13 -12.60 24.37
N LYS A 1115 17.59 -12.01 25.47
CA LYS A 1115 16.98 -10.79 26.03
C LYS A 1115 17.18 -9.52 25.19
N ASP A 1116 18.14 -9.53 24.27
CA ASP A 1116 18.57 -8.39 23.45
C ASP A 1116 18.25 -8.60 21.96
N VAL A 1117 17.36 -9.55 21.64
CA VAL A 1117 16.83 -9.78 20.29
C VAL A 1117 15.35 -9.47 20.32
N GLU A 1118 15.01 -8.25 19.92
CA GLU A 1118 13.62 -7.80 19.84
C GLU A 1118 12.84 -8.57 18.78
N GLY A 1119 11.61 -9.00 19.08
CA GLY A 1119 10.81 -9.85 18.18
C GLY A 1119 10.48 -9.21 16.83
N SER A 1120 10.47 -7.88 16.74
CA SER A 1120 10.26 -7.10 15.51
C SER A 1120 11.54 -6.77 14.75
N ALA A 1121 12.72 -7.13 15.28
CA ALA A 1121 13.98 -6.85 14.58
C ALA A 1121 14.05 -7.64 13.27
N TRP A 1122 14.63 -7.06 12.22
CA TRP A 1122 14.70 -7.70 10.89
C TRP A 1122 15.39 -9.07 10.89
N TYR A 1123 16.28 -9.31 11.86
CA TYR A 1123 17.03 -10.55 12.05
C TYR A 1123 16.40 -11.50 13.10
N ALA A 1124 15.28 -11.13 13.72
CA ALA A 1124 14.72 -11.87 14.84
C ALA A 1124 14.33 -13.30 14.45
N ALA A 1125 13.67 -13.46 13.29
CA ALA A 1125 13.29 -14.76 12.77
C ALA A 1125 14.51 -15.65 12.49
N GLU A 1126 15.56 -15.10 11.87
CA GLU A 1126 16.78 -15.87 11.61
C GLU A 1126 17.58 -16.18 12.88
N VAL A 1127 17.69 -15.25 13.84
CA VAL A 1127 18.38 -15.53 15.11
C VAL A 1127 17.61 -16.57 15.93
N ARG A 1128 16.28 -16.49 15.96
CA ARG A 1128 15.41 -17.51 16.57
C ARG A 1128 15.62 -18.87 15.90
N THR A 1129 15.59 -18.90 14.59
CA THR A 1129 15.83 -20.12 13.81
C THR A 1129 17.21 -20.69 14.17
N ALA A 1130 18.24 -19.84 14.16
CA ALA A 1130 19.59 -20.26 14.54
C ALA A 1130 19.66 -20.81 15.98
N ALA A 1131 18.93 -20.23 16.93
CA ALA A 1131 18.87 -20.72 18.31
C ALA A 1131 18.14 -22.07 18.40
N ALA A 1132 16.98 -22.19 17.75
CA ALA A 1132 16.15 -23.39 17.78
C ALA A 1132 16.86 -24.62 17.18
N TYR A 1133 17.65 -24.42 16.12
CA TYR A 1133 18.49 -25.47 15.53
C TYR A 1133 19.87 -25.60 16.19
N GLY A 1134 20.14 -24.87 17.28
CA GLY A 1134 21.37 -24.97 18.06
C GLY A 1134 22.62 -24.42 17.37
N LEU A 1135 22.46 -23.59 16.33
CA LEU A 1135 23.55 -22.91 15.62
C LEU A 1135 24.16 -21.78 16.46
N VAL A 1136 23.37 -21.17 17.34
CA VAL A 1136 23.81 -20.14 18.29
C VAL A 1136 23.27 -20.43 19.69
N ARG A 1137 24.02 -20.06 20.72
CA ARG A 1137 23.63 -20.23 22.14
C ARG A 1137 23.68 -18.95 22.96
N GLY A 1138 24.03 -17.82 22.32
CA GLY A 1138 24.27 -16.55 23.01
C GLY A 1138 25.44 -16.62 24.00
N PHE A 1139 25.45 -15.67 24.93
CA PHE A 1139 26.44 -15.52 25.98
C PHE A 1139 25.83 -15.91 27.34
N GLY A 1140 26.69 -16.18 28.33
CA GLY A 1140 26.26 -16.63 29.66
C GLY A 1140 25.39 -15.64 30.45
N ASP A 1141 25.25 -14.40 29.97
CA ASP A 1141 24.38 -13.36 30.50
C ASP A 1141 22.96 -13.35 29.87
N GLY A 1142 22.66 -14.32 28.99
CA GLY A 1142 21.38 -14.44 28.27
C GLY A 1142 21.25 -13.52 27.04
N SER A 1143 22.34 -12.87 26.59
CA SER A 1143 22.36 -12.03 25.39
C SER A 1143 22.85 -12.77 24.14
N PHE A 1144 22.46 -12.32 22.96
CA PHE A 1144 23.00 -12.75 21.66
C PHE A 1144 24.03 -11.75 21.09
N ARG A 1145 23.89 -10.47 21.43
CA ARG A 1145 24.65 -9.31 20.95
C ARG A 1145 24.54 -9.13 19.44
N PRO A 1146 23.33 -8.89 18.89
CA PRO A 1146 23.09 -8.92 17.45
C PRO A 1146 23.92 -7.93 16.64
N GLN A 1147 24.18 -6.73 17.19
CA GLN A 1147 24.91 -5.65 16.53
C GLN A 1147 26.43 -5.74 16.69
N ALA A 1148 26.94 -6.62 17.55
CA ALA A 1148 28.38 -6.79 17.71
C ALA A 1148 28.96 -7.43 16.44
N THR A 1149 30.13 -6.96 16.00
CA THR A 1149 30.87 -7.61 14.91
C THR A 1149 31.25 -9.03 15.31
N VAL A 1150 31.02 -9.99 14.42
CA VAL A 1150 31.37 -11.39 14.70
C VAL A 1150 32.86 -11.63 14.47
N THR A 1151 33.48 -12.35 15.39
CA THR A 1151 34.90 -12.74 15.28
C THR A 1151 35.08 -14.00 14.45
N ARG A 1152 36.29 -14.20 13.94
CA ARG A 1152 36.62 -15.38 13.10
C ARG A 1152 36.45 -16.71 13.86
N GLU A 1153 36.75 -16.75 15.15
CA GLU A 1153 36.53 -17.96 15.97
C GLU A 1153 35.05 -18.23 16.28
N GLU A 1154 34.22 -17.19 16.40
CA GLU A 1154 32.76 -17.34 16.54
C GLU A 1154 32.12 -17.90 15.26
N ILE A 1155 32.54 -17.40 14.09
CA ILE A 1155 32.11 -17.97 12.79
C ILE A 1155 32.49 -19.45 12.72
N ALA A 1156 33.70 -19.84 13.15
CA ALA A 1156 34.12 -21.25 13.16
C ALA A 1156 33.22 -22.13 14.06
N VAL A 1157 32.80 -21.62 15.22
CA VAL A 1157 31.85 -22.32 16.10
C VAL A 1157 30.49 -22.50 15.43
N MET A 1158 29.94 -21.45 14.83
CA MET A 1158 28.66 -21.53 14.12
C MET A 1158 28.72 -22.47 12.91
N ALA A 1159 29.83 -22.48 12.17
CA ALA A 1159 30.08 -23.42 11.09
C ALA A 1159 30.15 -24.88 11.57
N ALA A 1160 30.81 -25.14 12.71
CA ALA A 1160 30.87 -26.47 13.31
C ALA A 1160 29.48 -26.98 13.74
N GLN A 1161 28.61 -26.11 14.27
CA GLN A 1161 27.22 -26.48 14.57
C GLN A 1161 26.42 -26.77 13.30
N ALA A 1162 26.63 -25.99 12.23
CA ALA A 1162 25.99 -26.22 10.94
C ALA A 1162 26.39 -27.59 10.34
N LEU A 1163 27.67 -27.95 10.41
CA LEU A 1163 28.16 -29.28 9.99
C LEU A 1163 27.51 -30.41 10.79
N LYS A 1164 27.40 -30.22 12.11
CA LYS A 1164 26.74 -31.19 13.00
C LYS A 1164 25.26 -31.36 12.65
N LEU A 1165 24.55 -30.26 12.39
CA LEU A 1165 23.14 -30.29 11.99
C LEU A 1165 22.96 -31.03 10.65
N ALA A 1166 23.87 -30.81 9.69
CA ALA A 1166 23.85 -31.48 8.40
C ALA A 1166 24.32 -32.95 8.44
N GLY A 1167 24.76 -33.46 9.60
CA GLY A 1167 25.32 -34.82 9.74
C GLY A 1167 26.66 -35.01 9.02
N ALA A 1168 27.41 -33.93 8.80
CA ALA A 1168 28.71 -33.97 8.13
C ALA A 1168 29.84 -34.47 9.06
N PRO A 1169 30.89 -35.10 8.52
CA PRO A 1169 32.02 -35.57 9.32
C PRO A 1169 32.76 -34.39 9.97
N ALA A 1170 33.25 -34.61 11.19
CA ALA A 1170 33.95 -33.57 11.98
C ALA A 1170 35.40 -33.29 11.52
N SER A 1171 35.93 -34.09 10.59
CA SER A 1171 37.27 -33.98 10.02
C SER A 1171 37.33 -34.61 8.62
N ALA A 1172 38.26 -34.17 7.78
CA ALA A 1172 38.59 -34.83 6.51
C ALA A 1172 39.52 -36.04 6.72
N ASP A 1173 39.40 -37.06 5.89
CA ASP A 1173 40.36 -38.16 5.80
C ASP A 1173 41.56 -37.72 4.91
N GLY A 1174 42.63 -37.21 5.49
CA GLY A 1174 43.86 -36.79 4.77
C GLY A 1174 44.58 -35.57 5.37
N GLU A 1175 45.79 -35.25 4.89
CA GLU A 1175 46.74 -34.23 5.41
C GLU A 1175 46.21 -32.78 5.41
N ALA A 1176 45.20 -32.47 6.23
CA ALA A 1176 44.79 -31.11 6.49
C ALA A 1176 45.66 -30.46 7.58
N LYS A 1177 45.98 -29.17 7.43
CA LYS A 1177 46.71 -28.39 8.44
C LYS A 1177 45.93 -28.39 9.77
N SER A 1178 46.51 -29.02 10.79
CA SER A 1178 46.04 -28.95 12.17
C SER A 1178 45.87 -27.49 12.61
N ALA A 1179 44.89 -27.17 13.46
CA ALA A 1179 44.76 -25.84 14.08
C ALA A 1179 46.05 -25.39 14.80
N ALA A 1180 46.94 -26.33 15.16
CA ALA A 1180 48.28 -26.06 15.69
C ALA A 1180 49.27 -25.45 14.67
N ALA A 1181 48.88 -25.32 13.39
CA ALA A 1181 49.70 -24.77 12.32
C ALA A 1181 49.56 -23.24 12.15
N PHE A 1182 48.61 -22.58 12.84
CA PHE A 1182 48.52 -21.12 12.84
C PHE A 1182 49.50 -20.52 13.84
N ALA A 1183 50.19 -19.45 13.44
CA ALA A 1183 51.22 -18.81 14.27
C ALA A 1183 50.67 -18.24 15.60
N ASP A 1184 49.36 -18.01 15.69
CA ASP A 1184 48.63 -17.47 16.83
C ASP A 1184 47.63 -18.49 17.43
N ALA A 1185 47.88 -19.79 17.28
CA ALA A 1185 47.01 -20.83 17.82
C ALA A 1185 46.79 -20.72 19.35
N ALA A 1186 47.73 -20.11 20.08
CA ALA A 1186 47.63 -19.85 21.51
C ALA A 1186 46.57 -18.77 21.87
N ASP A 1187 46.17 -17.93 20.92
CA ASP A 1187 45.19 -16.86 21.14
C ASP A 1187 43.73 -17.33 21.00
N VAL A 1188 43.53 -18.55 20.47
CA VAL A 1188 42.22 -19.20 20.32
C VAL A 1188 41.66 -19.54 21.70
N HIS A 1189 40.42 -19.13 21.97
CA HIS A 1189 39.80 -19.44 23.25
C HIS A 1189 39.51 -20.95 23.39
N ALA A 1190 39.60 -21.45 24.63
CA ALA A 1190 39.36 -22.87 24.91
C ALA A 1190 37.96 -23.34 24.46
N TRP A 1191 36.95 -22.47 24.49
CA TRP A 1191 35.58 -22.77 24.06
C TRP A 1191 35.42 -22.89 22.53
N SER A 1192 36.31 -22.29 21.74
CA SER A 1192 36.27 -22.31 20.27
C SER A 1192 37.28 -23.30 19.66
N ALA A 1193 38.24 -23.81 20.44
CA ALA A 1193 39.37 -24.61 19.97
C ALA A 1193 38.97 -25.83 19.12
N ASP A 1194 37.95 -26.60 19.54
CA ASP A 1194 37.50 -27.77 18.79
C ASP A 1194 36.83 -27.40 17.46
N ALA A 1195 36.06 -26.30 17.45
CA ALA A 1195 35.41 -25.82 16.25
C ALA A 1195 36.43 -25.24 15.24
N VAL A 1196 37.42 -24.50 15.73
CA VAL A 1196 38.53 -23.99 14.90
C VAL A 1196 39.33 -25.16 14.31
N ARG A 1197 39.57 -26.23 15.09
CA ARG A 1197 40.23 -27.45 14.60
C ARG A 1197 39.42 -28.13 13.51
N ALA A 1198 38.12 -28.32 13.72
CA ALA A 1198 37.22 -28.91 12.73
C ALA A 1198 37.19 -28.06 11.45
N ALA A 1199 36.95 -26.75 11.57
CA ALA A 1199 36.86 -25.83 10.44
C ALA A 1199 38.19 -25.71 9.66
N SER A 1200 39.34 -25.76 10.34
CA SER A 1200 40.66 -25.82 9.69
C SER A 1200 40.86 -27.14 8.96
N SER A 1201 40.50 -28.27 9.59
CA SER A 1201 40.67 -29.61 8.99
C SER A 1201 39.82 -29.82 7.74
N LEU A 1202 38.67 -29.14 7.65
CA LEU A 1202 37.76 -29.18 6.51
C LEU A 1202 38.04 -28.06 5.49
N GLY A 1203 39.09 -27.26 5.69
CA GLY A 1203 39.46 -26.18 4.77
C GLY A 1203 38.50 -24.99 4.74
N ILE A 1204 37.56 -24.92 5.69
CA ILE A 1204 36.63 -23.79 5.86
C ILE A 1204 37.42 -22.53 6.21
N VAL A 1205 38.39 -22.67 7.11
CA VAL A 1205 39.36 -21.63 7.49
C VAL A 1205 40.70 -21.93 6.84
N LYS A 1206 41.26 -20.94 6.11
CA LYS A 1206 42.58 -21.05 5.47
C LYS A 1206 43.69 -20.20 6.11
N GLY A 1207 43.35 -19.38 7.13
CA GLY A 1207 44.27 -18.40 7.73
C GLY A 1207 44.46 -17.14 6.87
N LEU A 1208 45.21 -16.18 7.40
CA LEU A 1208 45.66 -14.97 6.72
C LEU A 1208 47.00 -15.22 5.99
N PRO A 1209 47.38 -14.38 5.01
CA PRO A 1209 48.64 -14.53 4.27
C PRO A 1209 49.91 -14.57 5.15
N ASP A 1210 49.86 -13.98 6.35
CA ASP A 1210 50.95 -13.96 7.32
C ASP A 1210 51.03 -15.24 8.19
N GLY A 1211 50.20 -16.24 7.91
CA GLY A 1211 50.19 -17.52 8.62
C GLY A 1211 49.40 -17.53 9.94
N ARG A 1212 48.71 -16.43 10.29
CA ARG A 1212 47.85 -16.34 11.47
C ARG A 1212 46.39 -16.73 11.18
N PHE A 1213 45.67 -17.21 12.18
CA PHE A 1213 44.22 -17.36 12.14
C PHE A 1213 43.51 -16.05 12.49
N ALA A 1214 44.06 -15.26 13.41
CA ALA A 1214 43.47 -14.07 14.03
C ALA A 1214 42.10 -14.34 14.71
N PRO A 1215 42.03 -15.23 15.72
CA PRO A 1215 40.77 -15.73 16.29
C PRO A 1215 39.84 -14.61 16.79
N ARG A 1216 40.42 -13.57 17.40
CA ARG A 1216 39.70 -12.47 18.04
C ARG A 1216 39.43 -11.27 17.13
N ALA A 1217 39.89 -11.31 15.88
CA ALA A 1217 39.65 -10.25 14.93
C ALA A 1217 38.22 -10.33 14.40
N SER A 1218 37.58 -9.16 14.24
CA SER A 1218 36.29 -9.05 13.56
C SER A 1218 36.43 -9.50 12.11
N ALA A 1219 35.48 -10.32 11.65
CA ALA A 1219 35.46 -10.80 10.28
C ALA A 1219 34.86 -9.75 9.33
N THR A 1220 35.45 -9.65 8.14
CA THR A 1220 34.85 -8.91 7.03
C THR A 1220 33.71 -9.69 6.38
N ARG A 1221 32.83 -9.01 5.65
CA ARG A 1221 31.76 -9.64 4.85
C ARG A 1221 32.33 -10.66 3.86
N ALA A 1222 33.46 -10.36 3.23
CA ALA A 1222 34.10 -11.28 2.29
C ALA A 1222 34.59 -12.57 2.98
N GLU A 1223 35.22 -12.45 4.15
CA GLU A 1223 35.68 -13.61 4.92
C GLU A 1223 34.51 -14.46 5.40
N ALA A 1224 33.46 -13.84 5.92
CA ALA A 1224 32.26 -14.54 6.35
C ALA A 1224 31.55 -15.25 5.21
N ALA A 1225 31.43 -14.61 4.04
CA ALA A 1225 30.86 -15.24 2.84
C ALA A 1225 31.72 -16.43 2.37
N ALA A 1226 33.05 -16.28 2.31
CA ALA A 1226 33.94 -17.37 1.92
C ALA A 1226 33.87 -18.57 2.90
N MET A 1227 33.84 -18.31 4.21
CA MET A 1227 33.69 -19.35 5.22
C MET A 1227 32.31 -20.04 5.15
N LEU A 1228 31.23 -19.29 4.93
CA LEU A 1228 29.90 -19.86 4.73
C LEU A 1228 29.86 -20.75 3.49
N SER A 1229 30.36 -20.27 2.35
CA SER A 1229 30.40 -21.04 1.09
C SER A 1229 31.08 -22.39 1.30
N ARG A 1230 32.26 -22.41 1.93
CA ARG A 1230 33.02 -23.64 2.24
C ARG A 1230 32.33 -24.52 3.28
N THR A 1231 31.62 -23.92 4.24
CA THR A 1231 30.82 -24.67 5.22
C THR A 1231 29.70 -25.44 4.53
N LEU A 1232 28.97 -24.80 3.60
CA LEU A 1232 27.92 -25.47 2.83
C LEU A 1232 28.47 -26.59 1.94
N GLN A 1233 29.67 -26.41 1.38
CA GLN A 1233 30.36 -27.46 0.61
C GLN A 1233 30.76 -28.66 1.48
N ALA A 1234 31.42 -28.40 2.61
CA ALA A 1234 31.82 -29.43 3.56
C ALA A 1234 30.60 -30.18 4.15
N ALA A 1235 29.46 -29.50 4.28
CA ALA A 1235 28.19 -30.09 4.70
C ALA A 1235 27.50 -30.93 3.60
N GLY A 1236 28.00 -30.91 2.35
CA GLY A 1236 27.32 -31.53 1.21
C GLY A 1236 25.98 -30.87 0.89
N LEU A 1237 25.85 -29.57 1.17
CA LEU A 1237 24.66 -28.74 0.89
C LEU A 1237 24.87 -27.82 -0.33
N SER A 1238 26.10 -27.75 -0.84
CA SER A 1238 26.47 -27.12 -2.11
C SER A 1238 27.58 -27.93 -2.79
N ASN A 1239 27.66 -27.89 -4.13
CA ASN A 1239 28.77 -28.45 -4.88
C ASN A 1239 30.12 -27.82 -4.49
N ALA A 1240 31.17 -28.64 -4.43
CA ALA A 1240 32.54 -28.16 -4.29
C ALA A 1240 32.94 -27.38 -5.55
N ALA A 1241 33.77 -26.34 -5.39
CA ALA A 1241 34.34 -25.66 -6.54
C ALA A 1241 35.40 -26.58 -7.16
N ASP A 1242 35.27 -26.88 -8.45
CA ASP A 1242 36.32 -27.54 -9.24
C ASP A 1242 37.59 -26.69 -9.33
#